data_AF-A0AAW8G2X5-F1
#
_entry.id   AF-A0AAW8G2X5-F1
#
_cell.length_a   1.000
_cell.length_b   1.000
_cell.length_c   1.000
_cell.angle_alpha   90.00
_cell.angle_beta   90.00
_cell.angle_gamma   90.00
#
_symmetry.space_group_name_H-M   'P 1'
#
loop_
_entity.id
_entity.type
_entity.pdbx_description
1 polymer ?
#
loop_
_entity_poly.entity_id
_entity_poly.type
_entity_poly.pdbx_seq_one_letter_code
_entity_poly.pdbx_strand_id
1 'polypeptide(L)'
;MSKQGVSKISGNPAPVIGEQTTYIVSDWYPATPSEKRNPALVTWELFKKRPDGSFTTTNIKKTGNGSFTFGQVAAKHTYRLEAYLHEPEGKGPTTIDITPQPAEVPKISKVELRYVDDVPGTVFSYQDKLVAKAKCVNLTGEKLLFTLWEDDAKGDGHNANNLFVESKEAVVDKTGAATAEFVLTKALMQQAAKGERNPKELQFYVTVEYYKNKKHATTNVDVKNPDYKAPSATPSPAAAPKGSSSPAKTSATPKAAGSPAASKSAPQKEEKGIVDSMTESVKKKLGELWDWAESNGIVKPDQKPAQANPQGKTTSIVQEPKTESLLDAYFAKEEFIKETDEAAGQYQYKFSNNNNNIDKDKVAGIIKSKIDPIVKAEKKYTKLENIKQSLAKTSYKKDEVISINLFKLGPEFIRINSAPLEEEVYVVAKGFLLEGKEVSIRIREKESVFIAKDADLPVLEGKENGNEITVLKAVVKNNLAKVKIKLRPKADEKLTEWKGKLSGIKDGTHTYTFGGNNATSTEEQKNNVAKTIADKIKSQLSTQKKFVKTETIVKALTNDAYRKGDTVTFDVYKTVTEYLWLKAECQGNLKKHEGEFLKKEVAYFVVGKRCFCNRDITLQEFEEILKKLRESEGIANTSSMFTANNCKLDDKTNESFVKKLNEAFTKYEINTCIRKIHFLAQVYYETDRLQTTKEYNGKDSYKPYVGRGLMQLTWKDGYAGYKSYSGVDVVTNYEKVAEELNLTVDTAGWFWQQGKQLSKGSTWTVPKTSFSEYDGSTGKEFPKQEYTYEVDGVSKKYGAVNFNLLADADYIDTISWLVNGGGNGRAERKKYLKELKKIFKYPEECIHGLKTTPASGGGAVNIHFEGETASADGISQRTRTILEEVGTASKNNDIYITSTARTPGDQARIMYGNISRTSVATQKGIYANAGDQVIDVYAAGKKAGKSEADIISEMEAKINDLGPSTVSKHLANPEVMNTFDVSIRRLSNPTDFKSEMQKRTELHQLLDENGAYHIEINQ
;
A
#
# COMPACT_ATOMS: atom_id res chain seq x y z
N MET A 1 39.88 45.14 -68.27
CA MET A 1 40.83 44.18 -67.67
C MET A 1 40.31 42.76 -67.85
N SER A 2 41.18 41.76 -67.89
CA SER A 2 40.79 40.35 -67.88
C SER A 2 40.08 40.01 -66.55
N LYS A 3 39.00 39.24 -66.57
CA LYS A 3 38.31 38.83 -65.33
C LYS A 3 39.21 37.99 -64.43
N GLN A 4 39.05 38.16 -63.12
CA GLN A 4 39.74 37.41 -62.07
C GLN A 4 38.74 36.94 -61.02
N GLY A 5 38.97 35.78 -60.43
CA GLY A 5 38.06 35.11 -59.50
C GLY A 5 37.53 33.78 -60.06
N VAL A 6 36.47 33.28 -59.43
CA VAL A 6 35.75 32.07 -59.84
C VAL A 6 35.19 32.24 -61.26
N SER A 7 35.45 31.30 -62.17
CA SER A 7 34.77 31.24 -63.48
C SER A 7 33.67 30.20 -63.51
N LYS A 8 33.74 29.14 -62.70
CA LYS A 8 32.74 28.08 -62.66
C LYS A 8 32.56 27.47 -61.27
N ILE A 9 31.31 27.21 -60.91
CA ILE A 9 30.95 26.34 -59.79
C ILE A 9 30.22 25.07 -60.27
N SER A 10 30.22 24.05 -59.40
CA SER A 10 29.51 22.79 -59.61
C SER A 10 28.99 22.22 -58.30
N GLY A 11 27.81 21.63 -58.34
CA GLY A 11 27.12 20.94 -57.25
C GLY A 11 25.72 20.53 -57.72
N ASN A 12 24.93 19.92 -56.84
CA ASN A 12 23.60 19.42 -57.19
C ASN A 12 22.56 20.56 -57.28
N PRO A 13 21.93 20.86 -58.43
CA PRO A 13 20.88 21.88 -58.54
C PRO A 13 19.53 21.44 -57.93
N ALA A 14 19.37 20.16 -57.62
CA ALA A 14 18.19 19.55 -57.01
C ALA A 14 18.54 18.88 -55.66
N PRO A 15 19.03 19.63 -54.65
CA PRO A 15 19.43 19.07 -53.37
C PRO A 15 18.22 18.54 -52.59
N VAL A 16 18.39 17.41 -51.92
CA VAL A 16 17.36 16.83 -51.05
C VAL A 16 17.25 17.67 -49.78
N ILE A 17 16.02 18.00 -49.39
CA ILE A 17 15.75 18.77 -48.18
C ILE A 17 16.16 18.00 -46.91
N GLY A 18 16.81 18.71 -46.00
CA GLY A 18 17.43 18.16 -44.79
C GLY A 18 18.87 17.69 -44.98
N GLU A 19 19.33 17.43 -46.22
CA GLU A 19 20.67 16.93 -46.48
C GLU A 19 21.69 18.06 -46.73
N GLN A 20 22.94 17.85 -46.33
CA GLN A 20 24.02 18.81 -46.59
C GLN A 20 24.60 18.60 -47.97
N THR A 21 24.32 19.53 -48.89
CA THR A 21 24.89 19.54 -50.24
C THR A 21 26.09 20.48 -50.28
N THR A 22 27.24 19.97 -50.73
CA THR A 22 28.46 20.77 -50.92
C THR A 22 28.63 21.16 -52.37
N TYR A 23 28.84 22.46 -52.60
CA TYR A 23 29.14 23.04 -53.89
C TYR A 23 30.62 23.44 -53.91
N ILE A 24 31.27 23.28 -55.06
CA ILE A 24 32.71 23.55 -55.23
C ILE A 24 32.96 24.52 -56.39
N VAL A 25 34.05 25.28 -56.28
CA VAL A 25 34.62 25.99 -57.43
C VAL A 25 35.30 24.94 -58.31
N SER A 26 34.80 24.77 -59.53
CA SER A 26 35.36 23.83 -60.52
C SER A 26 36.26 24.49 -61.55
N ASP A 27 36.22 25.83 -61.69
CA ASP A 27 37.18 26.57 -62.51
C ASP A 27 37.36 28.03 -62.04
N TRP A 28 38.50 28.61 -62.37
CA TRP A 28 38.89 30.00 -62.11
C TRP A 28 39.23 30.72 -63.41
N TYR A 29 38.87 32.00 -63.54
CA TYR A 29 39.19 32.75 -64.76
C TYR A 29 40.71 32.71 -65.04
N PRO A 30 41.16 32.53 -66.30
CA PRO A 30 42.58 32.30 -66.61
C PRO A 30 43.54 33.35 -66.06
N ALA A 31 43.12 34.62 -66.00
CA ALA A 31 43.93 35.72 -65.47
C ALA A 31 43.99 35.79 -63.93
N THR A 32 43.32 34.89 -63.20
CA THR A 32 43.40 34.80 -61.74
C THR A 32 44.76 34.21 -61.33
N PRO A 33 45.60 34.92 -60.55
CA PRO A 33 46.89 34.39 -60.08
C PRO A 33 46.69 33.11 -59.28
N SER A 34 47.56 32.12 -59.45
CA SER A 34 47.52 30.81 -58.77
C SER A 34 47.40 30.96 -57.25
N GLU A 35 48.20 31.84 -56.66
CA GLU A 35 48.17 32.20 -55.22
C GLU A 35 46.80 32.69 -54.72
N LYS A 36 45.96 33.27 -55.61
CA LYS A 36 44.62 33.76 -55.29
C LYS A 36 43.51 32.74 -55.58
N ARG A 37 43.82 31.59 -56.18
CA ARG A 37 42.84 30.50 -56.46
C ARG A 37 42.56 29.64 -55.23
N ASN A 38 42.33 30.28 -54.09
CA ASN A 38 42.06 29.61 -52.81
C ASN A 38 40.55 29.55 -52.54
N PRO A 39 39.90 28.36 -52.57
CA PRO A 39 38.47 28.22 -52.27
C PRO A 39 38.08 28.75 -50.88
N ALA A 40 38.99 28.77 -49.91
CA ALA A 40 38.74 29.30 -48.56
C ALA A 40 38.48 30.82 -48.53
N LEU A 41 38.86 31.55 -49.58
CA LEU A 41 38.62 32.99 -49.72
C LEU A 41 37.34 33.34 -50.51
N VAL A 42 36.64 32.33 -51.05
CA VAL A 42 35.47 32.53 -51.91
C VAL A 42 34.21 32.75 -51.07
N THR A 43 33.49 33.84 -51.33
CA THR A 43 32.17 34.10 -50.75
C THR A 43 31.09 33.41 -51.58
N TRP A 44 30.34 32.54 -50.90
CA TRP A 44 29.14 31.88 -51.39
C TRP A 44 27.90 32.61 -50.87
N GLU A 45 27.00 33.05 -51.74
CA GLU A 45 25.78 33.77 -51.36
C GLU A 45 24.53 33.13 -51.98
N LEU A 46 23.47 33.04 -51.16
CA LEU A 46 22.18 32.50 -51.57
C LEU A 46 21.15 33.62 -51.80
N PHE A 47 20.57 33.63 -52.99
CA PHE A 47 19.48 34.52 -53.41
C PHE A 47 18.18 33.70 -53.56
N LYS A 48 17.03 34.31 -53.29
CA LYS A 48 15.69 33.70 -53.45
C LYS A 48 14.98 34.29 -54.66
N LYS A 49 14.42 33.42 -55.50
CA LYS A 49 13.59 33.80 -56.64
C LYS A 49 12.23 34.35 -56.18
N ARG A 50 11.77 35.41 -56.83
CA ARG A 50 10.49 36.09 -56.58
C ARG A 50 9.46 35.75 -57.67
N PRO A 51 8.16 36.05 -57.48
CA PRO A 51 7.12 35.74 -58.46
C PRO A 51 7.29 36.44 -59.83
N ASP A 52 7.96 37.59 -59.86
CA ASP A 52 8.36 38.32 -61.07
C ASP A 52 9.58 37.71 -61.80
N GLY A 53 10.14 36.62 -61.27
CA GLY A 53 11.34 35.97 -61.79
C GLY A 53 12.67 36.56 -61.30
N SER A 54 12.66 37.68 -60.59
CA SER A 54 13.87 38.31 -60.04
C SER A 54 14.48 37.50 -58.90
N PHE A 55 15.76 37.72 -58.61
CA PHE A 55 16.46 37.11 -57.48
C PHE A 55 16.87 38.19 -56.47
N THR A 56 16.44 38.05 -55.22
CA THR A 56 16.81 38.95 -54.11
C THR A 56 17.69 38.19 -53.12
N THR A 57 18.71 38.81 -52.54
CA THR A 57 19.53 38.14 -51.51
C THR A 57 18.68 37.62 -50.35
N THR A 58 19.10 36.50 -49.76
CA THR A 58 18.54 35.99 -48.49
C THR A 58 19.34 36.46 -47.28
N ASN A 59 20.39 37.27 -47.48
CA ASN A 59 21.43 37.63 -46.52
C ASN A 59 22.24 36.43 -45.99
N ILE A 60 22.07 35.22 -46.55
CA ILE A 60 22.87 34.04 -46.22
C ILE A 60 24.14 34.06 -47.08
N LYS A 61 25.25 34.48 -46.48
CA LYS A 61 26.60 34.45 -47.08
C LYS A 61 27.52 33.54 -46.26
N LYS A 62 28.47 32.86 -46.93
CA LYS A 62 29.52 32.03 -46.31
C LYS A 62 30.84 32.24 -47.04
N THR A 63 31.90 32.61 -46.34
CA THR A 63 33.26 32.61 -46.94
C THR A 63 33.94 31.28 -46.69
N GLY A 64 34.54 30.71 -47.72
CA GLY A 64 35.32 29.46 -47.66
C GLY A 64 34.53 28.16 -47.50
N ASN A 65 33.22 28.22 -47.27
CA ASN A 65 32.37 27.05 -47.03
C ASN A 65 31.18 27.02 -48.01
N GLY A 66 31.32 26.20 -49.05
CA GLY A 66 30.27 25.95 -50.06
C GLY A 66 29.21 24.92 -49.66
N SER A 67 29.09 24.54 -48.37
CA SER A 67 28.14 23.52 -47.91
C SER A 67 26.83 24.14 -47.45
N PHE A 68 25.70 23.73 -48.02
CA PHE A 68 24.36 24.26 -47.71
C PHE A 68 23.38 23.12 -47.42
N THR A 69 22.50 23.34 -46.44
CA THR A 69 21.41 22.43 -46.07
C THR A 69 20.10 23.19 -46.21
N PHE A 70 19.16 22.63 -46.97
CA PHE A 70 17.89 23.29 -47.29
C PHE A 70 16.76 22.75 -46.42
N GLY A 71 16.08 23.62 -45.68
CA GLY A 71 14.93 23.25 -44.83
C GLY A 71 13.60 23.19 -45.60
N GLN A 72 12.56 22.61 -45.01
CA GLN A 72 11.31 22.27 -45.72
C GLN A 72 10.55 23.47 -46.35
N VAL A 73 10.73 24.68 -45.83
CA VAL A 73 10.19 25.92 -46.46
C VAL A 73 10.85 26.21 -47.81
N ALA A 74 12.09 25.76 -48.03
CA ALA A 74 12.83 25.96 -49.27
C ALA A 74 12.28 25.15 -50.45
N ALA A 75 11.53 24.06 -50.22
CA ALA A 75 10.84 23.28 -51.28
C ALA A 75 9.96 24.16 -52.17
N LYS A 76 9.39 25.22 -51.58
CA LYS A 76 8.37 26.08 -52.20
C LYS A 76 8.96 27.19 -53.07
N HIS A 77 10.28 27.24 -53.21
CA HIS A 77 11.00 28.36 -53.81
C HIS A 77 12.26 27.91 -54.56
N THR A 78 12.50 28.49 -55.73
CA THR A 78 13.83 28.42 -56.37
C THR A 78 14.78 29.43 -55.73
N TYR A 79 16.03 29.05 -55.58
CA TYR A 79 17.13 29.88 -55.12
C TYR A 79 18.21 29.97 -56.20
N ARG A 80 19.11 30.93 -56.09
CA ARG A 80 20.36 30.98 -56.84
C ARG A 80 21.50 30.99 -55.84
N LEU A 81 22.41 30.04 -55.96
CA LEU A 81 23.69 30.07 -55.28
C LEU A 81 24.72 30.66 -56.24
N GLU A 82 25.51 31.60 -55.74
CA GLU A 82 26.61 32.19 -56.49
C GLU A 82 27.89 32.19 -55.64
N ALA A 83 29.04 32.03 -56.28
CA ALA A 83 30.34 32.07 -55.63
C ALA A 83 31.27 33.07 -56.30
N TYR A 84 31.82 34.00 -55.52
CA TYR A 84 32.65 35.09 -56.00
C TYR A 84 33.83 35.40 -55.06
N LEU A 85 34.87 36.04 -55.59
CA LEU A 85 36.02 36.51 -54.80
C LEU A 85 35.90 38.00 -54.42
N HIS A 86 35.09 38.76 -55.17
CA HIS A 86 34.94 40.22 -55.00
C HIS A 86 33.46 40.63 -55.01
N GLU A 87 32.77 40.45 -56.14
CA GLU A 87 31.36 40.79 -56.31
C GLU A 87 30.63 39.69 -57.11
N PRO A 88 29.30 39.49 -56.91
CA PRO A 88 28.50 38.55 -57.69
C PRO A 88 28.32 39.02 -59.14
N GLU A 89 28.37 38.09 -60.10
CA GLU A 89 28.07 38.36 -61.51
C GLU A 89 26.57 38.24 -61.84
N GLY A 90 25.80 37.56 -60.98
CA GLY A 90 24.36 37.39 -61.05
C GLY A 90 23.87 36.40 -62.12
N LYS A 91 24.75 35.90 -63.00
CA LYS A 91 24.42 35.02 -64.13
C LYS A 91 25.64 34.26 -64.67
N GLY A 92 25.40 33.11 -65.28
CA GLY A 92 26.42 32.33 -65.98
C GLY A 92 27.05 31.23 -65.12
N PRO A 93 28.22 30.68 -65.51
CA PRO A 93 28.82 29.52 -64.86
C PRO A 93 29.25 29.72 -63.39
N THR A 94 29.29 30.97 -62.90
CA THR A 94 29.47 31.31 -61.47
C THR A 94 28.21 31.07 -60.62
N THR A 95 27.07 30.78 -61.25
CA THR A 95 25.76 30.62 -60.62
C THR A 95 25.16 29.24 -60.83
N ILE A 96 24.44 28.73 -59.82
CA ILE A 96 23.59 27.54 -59.92
C ILE A 96 22.19 27.92 -59.42
N ASP A 97 21.18 27.73 -60.27
CA ASP A 97 19.78 27.78 -59.82
C ASP A 97 19.46 26.46 -59.10
N ILE A 98 19.02 26.59 -57.85
CA ILE A 98 18.75 25.50 -56.93
C ILE A 98 17.25 25.45 -56.67
N THR A 99 16.62 24.32 -56.98
CA THR A 99 15.26 24.01 -56.54
C THR A 99 15.33 22.81 -55.61
N PRO A 100 15.34 23.02 -54.27
CA PRO A 100 15.45 21.93 -53.32
C PRO A 100 14.25 20.99 -53.42
N GLN A 101 14.50 19.70 -53.58
CA GLN A 101 13.44 18.71 -53.75
C GLN A 101 12.95 18.21 -52.38
N PRO A 102 11.63 18.01 -52.20
CA PRO A 102 11.14 17.28 -51.04
C PRO A 102 11.71 15.86 -51.07
N ALA A 103 12.13 15.36 -49.90
CA ALA A 103 12.49 13.94 -49.77
C ALA A 103 11.24 13.08 -50.00
N GLU A 104 11.34 12.07 -50.86
CA GLU A 104 10.20 11.23 -51.28
C GLU A 104 9.60 10.41 -50.12
N VAL A 105 10.34 10.24 -49.02
CA VAL A 105 9.91 9.53 -47.81
C VAL A 105 9.83 10.51 -46.62
N PRO A 106 8.68 10.63 -45.92
CA PRO A 106 8.55 11.36 -44.65
C PRO A 106 9.35 10.68 -43.52
N LYS A 107 10.21 11.43 -42.81
CA LYS A 107 11.31 10.82 -42.04
C LYS A 107 11.74 11.59 -40.77
N ILE A 108 11.91 10.91 -39.63
CA ILE A 108 12.35 11.43 -38.33
C ILE A 108 13.90 11.39 -38.25
N SER A 109 14.54 12.27 -39.02
CA SER A 109 16.01 12.30 -39.22
C SER A 109 16.91 12.34 -37.97
N LYS A 110 16.44 12.79 -36.80
CA LYS A 110 17.18 12.76 -35.53
C LYS A 110 16.25 12.94 -34.33
N VAL A 111 16.60 12.39 -33.17
CA VAL A 111 16.07 12.80 -31.85
C VAL A 111 17.23 13.30 -30.98
N GLU A 112 16.97 14.28 -30.11
CA GLU A 112 17.93 14.84 -29.17
C GLU A 112 17.29 15.02 -27.80
N LEU A 113 18.02 14.68 -26.74
CA LEU A 113 17.66 15.07 -25.37
C LEU A 113 18.26 16.45 -25.02
N ARG A 114 17.46 17.27 -24.35
CA ARG A 114 17.77 18.66 -23.97
C ARG A 114 17.19 18.99 -22.60
N TYR A 115 17.74 20.02 -21.95
CA TYR A 115 17.12 20.64 -20.78
C TYR A 115 16.04 21.67 -21.20
N VAL A 116 15.35 22.26 -20.22
CA VAL A 116 14.22 23.19 -20.43
C VAL A 116 14.63 24.51 -21.09
N ASP A 117 15.91 24.87 -21.04
CA ASP A 117 16.50 26.03 -21.73
C ASP A 117 16.93 25.75 -23.19
N ASP A 118 16.55 24.58 -23.73
CA ASP A 118 16.93 24.06 -25.04
C ASP A 118 18.44 23.73 -25.21
N VAL A 119 19.23 23.65 -24.13
CA VAL A 119 20.63 23.18 -24.19
C VAL A 119 20.66 21.64 -24.29
N PRO A 120 21.52 21.04 -25.16
CA PRO A 120 21.71 19.59 -25.22
C PRO A 120 22.11 18.97 -23.87
N GLY A 121 21.42 17.91 -23.47
CA GLY A 121 21.60 17.26 -22.17
C GLY A 121 21.79 15.75 -22.31
N THR A 122 22.78 15.22 -21.60
CA THR A 122 23.09 13.78 -21.53
C THR A 122 23.13 13.25 -20.09
N VAL A 123 23.14 14.14 -19.09
CA VAL A 123 23.06 13.77 -17.68
C VAL A 123 22.03 14.67 -16.98
N PHE A 124 20.92 14.11 -16.52
CA PHE A 124 19.81 14.86 -15.94
C PHE A 124 19.72 14.65 -14.41
N SER A 125 19.00 15.55 -13.73
CA SER A 125 18.56 15.37 -12.34
C SER A 125 17.14 14.80 -12.29
N TYR A 126 16.78 14.06 -11.24
CA TYR A 126 15.41 13.56 -11.04
C TYR A 126 14.35 14.68 -10.87
N GLN A 127 14.79 15.91 -10.60
CA GLN A 127 13.94 17.11 -10.52
C GLN A 127 13.84 17.88 -11.85
N ASP A 128 14.66 17.54 -12.86
CA ASP A 128 14.59 18.19 -14.17
C ASP A 128 13.40 17.66 -14.99
N LYS A 129 12.94 18.48 -15.94
CA LYS A 129 12.18 17.97 -17.09
C LYS A 129 13.14 17.57 -18.21
N LEU A 130 12.99 16.36 -18.72
CA LEU A 130 13.71 15.87 -19.89
C LEU A 130 12.97 16.34 -21.15
N VAL A 131 13.64 17.12 -22.01
CA VAL A 131 13.04 17.64 -23.25
C VAL A 131 13.54 16.82 -24.43
N ALA A 132 12.66 16.01 -25.02
CA ALA A 132 12.96 15.24 -26.23
C ALA A 132 12.57 16.04 -27.47
N LYS A 133 13.51 16.23 -28.39
CA LYS A 133 13.35 17.08 -29.58
C LYS A 133 13.63 16.28 -30.86
N ALA A 134 12.60 15.96 -31.61
CA ALA A 134 12.72 15.29 -32.90
C ALA A 134 12.96 16.32 -34.02
N LYS A 135 13.89 16.01 -34.93
CA LYS A 135 14.12 16.72 -36.19
C LYS A 135 13.64 15.85 -37.35
N CYS A 136 12.79 16.44 -38.17
CA CYS A 136 11.92 15.72 -39.09
C CYS A 136 11.96 16.36 -40.48
N VAL A 137 11.98 15.52 -41.52
CA VAL A 137 11.92 15.93 -42.92
C VAL A 137 10.61 15.45 -43.52
N ASN A 138 9.92 16.36 -44.20
CA ASN A 138 8.64 16.10 -44.88
C ASN A 138 7.49 15.65 -43.96
N LEU A 139 7.53 16.04 -42.68
CA LEU A 139 6.53 15.70 -41.65
C LEU A 139 5.83 16.92 -41.01
N THR A 140 6.14 18.17 -41.40
CA THR A 140 5.48 19.38 -40.86
C THR A 140 3.95 19.29 -40.91
N GLY A 141 3.30 19.42 -39.75
CA GLY A 141 1.85 19.28 -39.56
C GLY A 141 1.42 17.92 -39.00
N GLU A 142 2.24 16.89 -39.16
CA GLU A 142 1.97 15.54 -38.67
C GLU A 142 2.22 15.40 -37.16
N LYS A 143 1.59 14.38 -36.56
CA LYS A 143 1.67 14.09 -35.13
C LYS A 143 2.60 12.90 -34.87
N LEU A 144 3.61 13.08 -34.03
CA LEU A 144 4.55 12.05 -33.62
C LEU A 144 4.30 11.62 -32.19
N LEU A 145 4.44 10.32 -31.91
CA LEU A 145 4.37 9.75 -30.56
C LEU A 145 5.78 9.59 -30.00
N PHE A 146 6.13 10.42 -29.02
CA PHE A 146 7.34 10.28 -28.22
C PHE A 146 7.04 9.34 -27.05
N THR A 147 7.91 8.37 -26.78
CA THR A 147 7.78 7.46 -25.63
C THR A 147 9.09 7.38 -24.87
N LEU A 148 9.05 7.68 -23.57
CA LEU A 148 10.16 7.55 -22.63
C LEU A 148 10.19 6.13 -22.06
N TRP A 149 11.37 5.50 -22.14
CA TRP A 149 11.65 4.18 -21.60
C TRP A 149 12.79 4.24 -20.58
N GLU A 150 12.73 3.34 -19.61
CA GLU A 150 13.72 3.08 -18.58
C GLU A 150 14.42 1.74 -18.89
N ASP A 151 15.76 1.73 -18.88
CA ASP A 151 16.59 0.68 -19.46
C ASP A 151 17.35 -0.13 -18.40
N ASP A 152 16.63 -1.04 -17.73
CA ASP A 152 17.18 -1.92 -16.68
C ASP A 152 17.81 -3.22 -17.23
N ALA A 153 17.89 -3.40 -18.55
CA ALA A 153 18.36 -4.63 -19.17
C ALA A 153 19.88 -4.69 -19.34
N LYS A 154 20.48 -5.86 -19.08
CA LYS A 154 21.89 -6.12 -19.43
C LYS A 154 22.03 -6.53 -20.90
N GLY A 155 22.34 -5.58 -21.76
CA GLY A 155 22.64 -5.80 -23.17
C GLY A 155 22.33 -4.57 -24.01
N ASP A 156 22.44 -4.71 -25.33
CA ASP A 156 22.20 -3.64 -26.28
C ASP A 156 20.73 -3.60 -26.75
N GLY A 157 20.07 -2.46 -26.51
CA GLY A 157 18.82 -2.06 -27.14
C GLY A 157 17.52 -2.57 -26.50
N HIS A 158 16.38 -2.04 -27.00
CA HIS A 158 15.04 -2.20 -26.41
C HIS A 158 14.66 -3.66 -26.08
N ASN A 159 14.76 -4.02 -24.81
CA ASN A 159 14.40 -5.33 -24.30
C ASN A 159 12.87 -5.42 -24.02
N ALA A 160 12.33 -6.64 -23.98
CA ALA A 160 10.97 -6.86 -23.46
C ALA A 160 10.84 -6.48 -21.97
N ASN A 161 11.97 -6.44 -21.25
CA ASN A 161 12.05 -6.04 -19.84
C ASN A 161 12.11 -4.51 -19.63
N ASN A 162 12.33 -3.70 -20.67
CA ASN A 162 12.48 -2.25 -20.54
C ASN A 162 11.15 -1.60 -20.19
N LEU A 163 11.17 -0.66 -19.25
CA LEU A 163 9.98 -0.18 -18.57
C LEU A 163 9.42 1.06 -19.27
N PHE A 164 8.16 0.99 -19.70
CA PHE A 164 7.42 2.14 -20.22
C PHE A 164 7.19 3.17 -19.11
N VAL A 165 7.66 4.41 -19.28
CA VAL A 165 7.45 5.47 -18.29
C VAL A 165 6.24 6.33 -18.65
N GLU A 166 6.32 7.04 -19.77
CA GLU A 166 5.29 7.98 -20.24
C GLU A 166 5.42 8.13 -21.76
N SER A 167 4.31 8.42 -22.45
CA SER A 167 4.32 8.77 -23.87
C SER A 167 3.48 10.02 -24.14
N LYS A 168 3.96 10.89 -25.04
CA LYS A 168 3.30 12.16 -25.41
C LYS A 168 3.28 12.35 -26.92
N GLU A 169 2.18 12.87 -27.43
CA GLU A 169 2.02 13.17 -28.84
C GLU A 169 2.31 14.66 -29.11
N ALA A 170 3.25 14.96 -30.02
CA ALA A 170 3.62 16.32 -30.39
C ALA A 170 3.54 16.51 -31.92
N VAL A 171 3.16 17.71 -32.36
CA VAL A 171 3.01 18.05 -33.79
C VAL A 171 4.31 18.65 -34.33
N VAL A 172 4.74 18.21 -35.51
CA VAL A 172 5.93 18.75 -36.17
C VAL A 172 5.66 20.16 -36.69
N ASP A 173 6.48 21.11 -36.26
CA ASP A 173 6.35 22.53 -36.56
C ASP A 173 6.81 22.91 -37.99
N LYS A 174 6.71 24.21 -38.30
CA LYS A 174 7.10 24.80 -39.59
C LYS A 174 8.62 24.82 -39.83
N THR A 175 9.43 24.43 -38.85
CA THR A 175 10.89 24.29 -38.94
C THR A 175 11.34 22.85 -39.16
N GLY A 176 10.42 21.88 -39.10
CA GLY A 176 10.73 20.45 -39.12
C GLY A 176 11.14 19.94 -37.74
N ALA A 177 10.54 20.45 -36.66
CA ALA A 177 10.82 20.00 -35.29
C ALA A 177 9.55 19.67 -34.51
N ALA A 178 9.57 18.58 -33.74
CA ALA A 178 8.58 18.30 -32.70
C ALA A 178 9.29 18.19 -31.34
N THR A 179 8.62 18.59 -30.26
CA THR A 179 9.20 18.61 -28.91
C THR A 179 8.21 18.03 -27.90
N ALA A 180 8.68 17.16 -27.01
CA ALA A 180 7.92 16.63 -25.88
C ALA A 180 8.72 16.78 -24.57
N GLU A 181 8.08 17.33 -23.53
CA GLU A 181 8.64 17.39 -22.18
C GLU A 181 8.19 16.18 -21.37
N PHE A 182 9.11 15.46 -20.73
CA PHE A 182 8.83 14.37 -19.79
C PHE A 182 9.26 14.76 -18.38
N VAL A 183 8.52 14.28 -17.37
CA VAL A 183 8.83 14.55 -15.95
C VAL A 183 9.34 13.27 -15.31
N LEU A 184 10.63 13.25 -14.97
CA LEU A 184 11.36 12.02 -14.57
C LEU A 184 10.85 11.40 -13.26
N THR A 185 10.14 12.17 -12.42
CA THR A 185 9.47 11.64 -11.21
C THR A 185 8.44 10.55 -11.53
N LYS A 186 7.87 10.50 -12.74
CA LYS A 186 6.94 9.43 -13.16
C LYS A 186 7.61 8.07 -13.34
N ALA A 187 8.92 8.03 -13.59
CA ALA A 187 9.70 6.78 -13.62
C ALA A 187 9.90 6.26 -12.19
N LEU A 188 10.42 7.12 -11.30
CA LEU A 188 10.60 6.84 -9.87
C LEU A 188 9.30 6.32 -9.21
N MET A 189 8.15 6.93 -9.51
CA MET A 189 6.86 6.46 -9.01
C MET A 189 6.48 5.05 -9.49
N GLN A 190 6.98 4.60 -10.65
CA GLN A 190 6.71 3.27 -11.21
C GLN A 190 7.69 2.20 -10.73
N GLN A 191 8.97 2.53 -10.49
CA GLN A 191 9.89 1.62 -9.78
C GLN A 191 9.46 1.47 -8.30
N ALA A 192 9.10 2.57 -7.63
CA ALA A 192 8.58 2.53 -6.26
C ALA A 192 7.30 1.68 -6.13
N ALA A 193 6.39 1.75 -7.12
CA ALA A 193 5.18 0.91 -7.17
C ALA A 193 5.45 -0.59 -7.40
N LYS A 194 6.68 -0.99 -7.74
CA LYS A 194 7.12 -2.40 -7.84
C LYS A 194 7.90 -2.89 -6.62
N GLY A 195 8.25 -1.99 -5.69
CA GLY A 195 9.04 -2.33 -4.50
C GLY A 195 10.54 -2.48 -4.74
N GLU A 196 11.05 -2.02 -5.89
CA GLU A 196 12.48 -2.03 -6.19
C GLU A 196 13.18 -0.86 -5.49
N ARG A 197 14.29 -1.15 -4.78
CA ARG A 197 14.62 -0.41 -3.54
C ARG A 197 15.78 0.59 -3.60
N ASN A 198 16.51 0.72 -4.72
CA ASN A 198 17.64 1.66 -4.78
C ASN A 198 18.05 2.01 -6.24
N PRO A 199 17.89 3.26 -6.70
CA PRO A 199 18.30 3.66 -8.04
C PRO A 199 19.82 3.80 -8.13
N LYS A 200 20.47 2.77 -8.67
CA LYS A 200 21.70 3.00 -9.46
C LYS A 200 21.35 3.89 -10.66
N GLU A 201 22.35 4.56 -11.23
CA GLU A 201 22.20 5.52 -12.34
C GLU A 201 21.20 5.04 -13.41
N LEU A 202 19.96 5.55 -13.34
CA LEU A 202 18.89 5.10 -14.22
C LEU A 202 19.14 5.65 -15.62
N GLN A 203 19.11 4.75 -16.59
CA GLN A 203 19.35 5.06 -18.00
C GLN A 203 18.00 5.16 -18.71
N PHE A 204 17.85 6.24 -19.47
CA PHE A 204 16.62 6.52 -20.19
C PHE A 204 16.92 6.82 -21.65
N TYR A 205 16.00 6.39 -22.52
CA TYR A 205 15.99 6.75 -23.93
C TYR A 205 14.57 7.12 -24.36
N VAL A 206 14.47 7.95 -25.39
CA VAL A 206 13.18 8.32 -25.98
C VAL A 206 13.12 7.83 -27.42
N THR A 207 12.16 6.93 -27.67
CA THR A 207 11.77 6.51 -29.03
C THR A 207 10.72 7.47 -29.57
N VAL A 208 10.77 7.79 -30.88
CA VAL A 208 9.74 8.62 -31.52
C VAL A 208 9.20 7.92 -32.76
N GLU A 209 7.89 7.72 -32.80
CA GLU A 209 7.18 7.00 -33.87
C GLU A 209 6.25 7.93 -34.67
N TYR A 210 6.21 7.73 -35.99
CA TYR A 210 5.19 8.32 -36.88
C TYR A 210 4.07 7.33 -37.21
N TYR A 211 4.41 6.07 -37.49
CA TYR A 211 3.45 5.00 -37.80
C TYR A 211 3.35 3.99 -36.66
N LYS A 212 2.16 3.89 -36.06
CA LYS A 212 1.89 3.40 -34.69
C LYS A 212 2.06 1.88 -34.44
N ASN A 213 2.80 1.12 -35.26
CA ASN A 213 2.77 -0.35 -35.27
C ASN A 213 4.07 -1.06 -35.76
N LYS A 214 5.19 -1.01 -35.01
CA LYS A 214 6.19 -2.12 -34.81
C LYS A 214 7.46 -1.66 -34.06
N LYS A 215 8.01 -2.55 -33.21
CA LYS A 215 9.30 -2.39 -32.50
C LYS A 215 10.50 -2.89 -33.32
N HIS A 216 11.73 -2.43 -33.01
CA HIS A 216 12.97 -3.23 -32.72
C HIS A 216 14.12 -2.28 -32.27
N ALA A 217 15.38 -2.76 -32.14
CA ALA A 217 16.39 -2.25 -31.19
C ALA A 217 17.74 -1.75 -31.81
N THR A 218 18.60 -1.11 -30.99
CA THR A 218 19.86 -0.42 -31.36
C THR A 218 21.05 -0.75 -30.42
N THR A 219 22.20 -0.06 -30.55
CA THR A 219 23.50 -0.37 -29.90
C THR A 219 24.00 0.68 -28.90
N ASN A 220 24.73 0.22 -27.88
CA ASN A 220 25.20 0.99 -26.72
C ASN A 220 26.53 1.74 -26.92
N VAL A 221 26.86 2.62 -25.97
CA VAL A 221 28.18 3.27 -25.82
C VAL A 221 28.65 3.18 -24.37
N ASP A 222 29.69 2.38 -24.11
CA ASP A 222 30.34 2.27 -22.80
C ASP A 222 31.01 3.58 -22.36
N VAL A 223 30.76 4.01 -21.12
CA VAL A 223 31.52 5.11 -20.47
C VAL A 223 31.94 4.67 -19.06
N LYS A 224 33.24 4.73 -18.76
CA LYS A 224 33.80 4.32 -17.47
C LYS A 224 33.85 5.49 -16.47
N ASN A 225 33.44 5.23 -15.23
CA ASN A 225 33.61 6.15 -14.11
C ASN A 225 35.09 6.16 -13.62
N PRO A 226 35.80 7.30 -13.59
CA PRO A 226 37.19 7.37 -13.12
C PRO A 226 37.39 7.22 -11.61
N ASP A 227 36.40 7.59 -10.79
CA ASP A 227 36.61 7.87 -9.35
C ASP A 227 36.32 6.70 -8.41
N TYR A 228 36.10 5.49 -8.94
CA TYR A 228 35.98 4.29 -8.12
C TYR A 228 37.35 3.80 -7.61
N LYS A 229 37.62 4.00 -6.31
CA LYS A 229 38.66 3.28 -5.57
C LYS A 229 38.03 2.24 -4.64
N ALA A 230 38.32 0.97 -4.89
CA ALA A 230 37.92 -0.12 -4.02
C ALA A 230 38.59 -0.02 -2.64
N PRO A 231 37.87 -0.27 -1.52
CA PRO A 231 38.49 -0.41 -0.20
C PRO A 231 39.53 -1.54 -0.18
N SER A 232 40.67 -1.31 0.46
CA SER A 232 41.74 -2.29 0.59
C SER A 232 41.40 -3.37 1.62
N ALA A 233 41.50 -4.64 1.23
CA ALA A 233 41.38 -5.75 2.16
C ALA A 233 42.59 -5.83 3.12
N THR A 234 42.33 -6.01 4.40
CA THR A 234 43.33 -6.19 5.47
C THR A 234 42.88 -7.34 6.40
N PRO A 235 43.79 -7.95 7.19
CA PRO A 235 44.08 -9.37 6.98
C PRO A 235 43.31 -10.34 7.90
N SER A 236 43.21 -11.59 7.45
CA SER A 236 42.57 -12.69 8.17
C SER A 236 43.54 -13.34 9.20
N PRO A 237 43.09 -13.68 10.42
CA PRO A 237 43.87 -14.48 11.38
C PRO A 237 44.13 -15.93 10.90
N ALA A 238 45.18 -16.57 11.40
CA ALA A 238 45.75 -17.78 10.78
C ALA A 238 45.55 -19.09 11.57
N ALA A 239 45.26 -20.17 10.82
CA ALA A 239 45.50 -21.60 11.12
C ALA A 239 44.73 -22.20 12.34
N ALA A 240 44.58 -23.53 12.51
CA ALA A 240 45.29 -24.71 12.00
C ALA A 240 44.40 -26.00 12.18
N PRO A 241 44.83 -27.25 11.87
CA PRO A 241 45.53 -27.76 10.68
C PRO A 241 45.07 -29.17 10.18
N LYS A 242 45.73 -29.65 9.11
CA LYS A 242 45.87 -31.05 8.59
C LYS A 242 44.75 -31.60 7.67
N GLY A 243 45.09 -32.26 6.54
CA GLY A 243 46.43 -32.39 5.93
C GLY A 243 46.59 -33.41 4.80
N SER A 244 47.73 -33.31 4.09
CA SER A 244 48.27 -34.21 3.04
C SER A 244 47.44 -34.31 1.73
N SER A 245 48.04 -34.43 0.53
CA SER A 245 49.44 -34.70 0.16
C SER A 245 49.89 -33.97 -1.14
N SER A 246 51.17 -34.11 -1.47
CA SER A 246 51.91 -33.63 -2.67
C SER A 246 53.11 -34.59 -2.89
N PRO A 247 53.90 -34.59 -4.01
CA PRO A 247 54.45 -33.40 -4.69
C PRO A 247 54.74 -33.53 -6.23
N ALA A 248 55.48 -32.53 -6.76
CA ALA A 248 56.30 -32.54 -8.01
C ALA A 248 55.54 -32.45 -9.36
N LYS A 249 56.03 -31.82 -10.46
CA LYS A 249 57.30 -31.12 -10.82
C LYS A 249 57.07 -30.33 -12.16
N THR A 250 57.84 -29.36 -12.69
CA THR A 250 59.15 -28.72 -12.36
C THR A 250 59.12 -27.19 -12.70
N SER A 251 60.13 -26.61 -13.38
CA SER A 251 60.38 -25.15 -13.60
C SER A 251 60.96 -24.82 -14.99
N ALA A 252 60.70 -23.63 -15.56
CA ALA A 252 61.63 -22.86 -16.44
C ALA A 252 61.14 -21.43 -16.80
N THR A 253 62.08 -20.54 -17.14
CA THR A 253 61.97 -19.15 -17.73
C THR A 253 63.20 -18.96 -18.68
N PRO A 254 63.53 -17.83 -19.37
CA PRO A 254 62.95 -16.45 -19.46
C PRO A 254 62.89 -15.80 -20.90
N LYS A 255 62.46 -14.51 -21.00
CA LYS A 255 62.88 -13.39 -21.94
C LYS A 255 62.89 -13.59 -23.50
N ALA A 256 62.93 -12.55 -24.37
CA ALA A 256 62.40 -11.16 -24.40
C ALA A 256 62.67 -10.44 -25.76
N ALA A 257 61.82 -9.45 -26.11
CA ALA A 257 62.03 -8.30 -27.05
C ALA A 257 62.10 -8.50 -28.59
N GLY A 258 61.56 -7.51 -29.35
CA GLY A 258 61.53 -7.46 -30.83
C GLY A 258 60.55 -6.42 -31.44
N SER A 259 60.72 -5.13 -31.12
CA SER A 259 59.83 -3.99 -31.52
C SER A 259 60.12 -3.43 -32.95
N PRO A 260 59.38 -2.44 -33.52
CA PRO A 260 58.26 -1.63 -32.97
C PRO A 260 57.02 -1.34 -33.89
N ALA A 261 55.96 -0.80 -33.27
CA ALA A 261 54.94 0.13 -33.80
C ALA A 261 53.96 -0.24 -34.97
N ALA A 262 52.70 -0.49 -34.58
CA ALA A 262 51.44 0.06 -35.12
C ALA A 262 51.12 0.14 -36.64
N SER A 263 50.12 -0.62 -37.11
CA SER A 263 49.14 -0.13 -38.11
C SER A 263 47.79 -0.88 -38.12
N LYS A 264 46.76 -0.18 -38.65
CA LYS A 264 45.32 -0.50 -38.78
C LYS A 264 44.94 -1.72 -39.67
N SER A 265 43.62 -1.99 -39.67
CA SER A 265 42.74 -2.47 -40.78
C SER A 265 42.37 -3.97 -40.87
N ALA A 266 41.08 -4.24 -41.14
CA ALA A 266 40.54 -5.50 -41.66
C ALA A 266 40.49 -5.48 -43.21
N PRO A 267 40.11 -6.60 -43.89
CA PRO A 267 38.71 -6.71 -44.35
C PRO A 267 38.13 -8.15 -44.54
N GLN A 268 36.85 -8.19 -44.95
CA GLN A 268 36.08 -9.14 -45.81
C GLN A 268 36.77 -10.41 -46.42
N LYS A 269 36.08 -11.49 -46.84
CA LYS A 269 34.85 -11.56 -47.69
C LYS A 269 34.29 -13.02 -47.82
N GLU A 270 32.97 -13.15 -48.08
CA GLU A 270 32.18 -14.07 -48.96
C GLU A 270 32.65 -15.54 -49.31
N GLU A 271 31.84 -16.50 -49.82
CA GLU A 271 30.74 -16.49 -50.81
C GLU A 271 29.69 -17.64 -50.69
N LYS A 272 28.42 -17.31 -51.05
CA LYS A 272 27.38 -18.07 -51.85
C LYS A 272 26.89 -19.48 -51.41
N GLY A 273 25.71 -19.95 -51.82
CA GLY A 273 24.71 -19.42 -52.77
C GLY A 273 23.32 -20.14 -52.68
N ILE A 274 22.25 -19.95 -53.48
CA ILE A 274 21.77 -19.00 -54.55
C ILE A 274 20.95 -19.82 -55.59
N VAL A 275 19.69 -19.55 -55.96
CA VAL A 275 18.63 -18.68 -55.36
C VAL A 275 17.40 -19.55 -54.98
N ASP A 276 16.19 -19.62 -55.59
CA ASP A 276 15.39 -18.81 -56.56
C ASP A 276 13.90 -19.22 -56.41
N SER A 277 12.84 -18.47 -56.79
CA SER A 277 12.68 -17.10 -57.34
C SER A 277 11.39 -16.47 -56.72
N MET A 278 11.13 -15.16 -56.66
CA MET A 278 11.18 -14.15 -57.72
C MET A 278 11.66 -12.76 -57.26
N THR A 279 12.49 -12.12 -58.10
CA THR A 279 12.78 -10.67 -58.25
C THR A 279 12.96 -9.76 -57.02
N GLU A 280 14.18 -9.23 -56.88
CA GLU A 280 14.60 -8.13 -55.98
C GLU A 280 13.70 -6.88 -56.01
N SER A 281 12.97 -6.62 -57.10
CA SER A 281 12.02 -5.49 -57.19
C SER A 281 10.98 -5.47 -56.07
N VAL A 282 10.62 -6.64 -55.52
CA VAL A 282 9.71 -6.74 -54.37
C VAL A 282 10.40 -6.40 -53.06
N LYS A 283 11.64 -6.86 -52.84
CA LYS A 283 12.45 -6.48 -51.67
C LYS A 283 12.72 -4.98 -51.64
N LYS A 284 13.06 -4.39 -52.79
CA LYS A 284 13.31 -2.95 -52.91
C LYS A 284 12.08 -2.10 -52.58
N LYS A 285 10.87 -2.62 -52.83
CA LYS A 285 9.58 -2.01 -52.42
C LYS A 285 9.15 -2.28 -50.98
N LEU A 286 9.83 -3.16 -50.24
CA LEU A 286 9.55 -3.45 -48.82
C LEU A 286 10.55 -2.80 -47.85
N GLY A 287 11.63 -2.19 -48.36
CA GLY A 287 12.57 -1.40 -47.57
C GLY A 287 12.09 0.03 -47.26
N GLU A 288 11.02 0.49 -47.93
CA GLU A 288 10.45 1.82 -47.80
C GLU A 288 9.35 1.83 -46.72
N LEU A 289 9.66 2.29 -45.48
CA LEU A 289 8.77 2.85 -44.42
C LEU A 289 9.32 2.67 -42.98
N TRP A 290 10.61 2.91 -42.74
CA TRP A 290 11.18 2.92 -41.38
C TRP A 290 12.08 4.13 -41.19
N ASP A 291 11.61 5.11 -40.41
CA ASP A 291 12.45 6.23 -39.96
C ASP A 291 12.06 6.58 -38.53
N TRP A 292 13.00 6.28 -37.64
CA TRP A 292 12.97 6.47 -36.20
C TRP A 292 14.35 6.98 -35.79
N ALA A 293 14.44 7.66 -34.66
CA ALA A 293 15.72 8.04 -34.08
C ALA A 293 15.61 8.07 -32.55
N GLU A 294 16.74 7.86 -31.89
CA GLU A 294 16.85 7.72 -30.43
C GLU A 294 17.91 8.68 -29.88
N SER A 295 17.82 8.97 -28.59
CA SER A 295 18.83 9.72 -27.84
C SER A 295 18.79 9.29 -26.38
N ASN A 296 19.95 9.00 -25.81
CA ASN A 296 20.09 8.39 -24.49
C ASN A 296 20.52 9.45 -23.46
N GLY A 297 20.13 9.25 -22.20
CA GLY A 297 20.50 10.10 -21.08
C GLY A 297 20.62 9.30 -19.78
N ILE A 298 21.57 9.72 -18.93
CA ILE A 298 21.84 9.12 -17.61
C ILE A 298 21.26 10.03 -16.54
N VAL A 299 20.70 9.50 -15.45
CA VAL A 299 20.27 10.33 -14.30
C VAL A 299 21.18 10.07 -13.10
N LYS A 300 21.70 11.15 -12.49
CA LYS A 300 22.57 11.09 -11.30
C LYS A 300 21.89 11.75 -10.09
N PRO A 301 21.79 11.07 -8.93
CA PRO A 301 21.11 11.60 -7.74
C PRO A 301 21.63 12.97 -7.27
N ASP A 302 22.95 13.19 -7.34
CA ASP A 302 23.62 14.35 -6.74
C ASP A 302 23.65 15.61 -7.63
N GLN A 303 23.08 15.53 -8.84
CA GLN A 303 23.17 16.63 -9.81
C GLN A 303 22.13 17.72 -9.53
N LYS A 304 22.62 18.96 -9.34
CA LYS A 304 21.78 20.14 -9.08
C LYS A 304 20.95 20.51 -10.32
N PRO A 305 19.67 20.91 -10.16
CA PRO A 305 18.82 21.32 -11.29
C PRO A 305 19.35 22.55 -12.04
N ALA A 306 19.06 22.63 -13.33
CA ALA A 306 19.40 23.78 -14.16
C ALA A 306 18.54 25.01 -13.83
N GLN A 307 19.13 26.21 -13.81
CA GLN A 307 18.39 27.45 -13.58
C GLN A 307 17.67 27.93 -14.84
N ALA A 308 16.35 28.10 -14.76
CA ALA A 308 15.53 28.52 -15.89
C ALA A 308 15.80 29.99 -16.31
N ASN A 309 16.04 30.21 -17.61
CA ASN A 309 16.32 31.53 -18.18
C ASN A 309 15.00 32.28 -18.53
N PRO A 310 14.72 33.49 -18.01
CA PRO A 310 13.36 34.09 -18.04
C PRO A 310 12.75 34.52 -19.39
N GLN A 311 13.27 34.11 -20.55
CA GLN A 311 12.99 34.75 -21.85
C GLN A 311 12.48 33.80 -22.96
N GLY A 312 12.10 32.56 -22.62
CA GLY A 312 11.44 31.62 -23.54
C GLY A 312 9.98 32.01 -23.85
N LYS A 313 9.57 31.95 -25.13
CA LYS A 313 8.17 32.21 -25.54
C LYS A 313 7.25 31.04 -25.19
N THR A 314 6.01 31.36 -24.83
CA THR A 314 4.95 30.39 -24.50
C THR A 314 4.46 29.59 -25.71
N THR A 315 4.15 28.31 -25.48
CA THR A 315 3.39 27.46 -26.40
C THR A 315 2.37 26.62 -25.65
N SER A 316 1.10 26.74 -26.06
CA SER A 316 -0.05 25.83 -25.89
C SER A 316 -0.12 24.95 -24.63
N ILE A 317 -1.06 25.29 -23.74
CA ILE A 317 -1.54 24.37 -22.69
C ILE A 317 -2.19 23.15 -23.34
N VAL A 318 -1.75 21.95 -22.96
CA VAL A 318 -2.45 20.68 -23.20
C VAL A 318 -2.83 20.10 -21.83
N GLN A 319 -4.08 19.70 -21.63
CA GLN A 319 -4.53 19.12 -20.37
C GLN A 319 -3.82 17.80 -20.07
N GLU A 320 -3.48 17.58 -18.80
CA GLU A 320 -2.74 16.39 -18.39
C GLU A 320 -3.59 15.10 -18.49
N PRO A 321 -3.02 13.98 -18.98
CA PRO A 321 -3.70 12.70 -18.99
C PRO A 321 -3.82 12.15 -17.56
N LYS A 322 -5.07 12.02 -17.11
CA LYS A 322 -5.47 11.39 -15.84
C LYS A 322 -4.93 9.96 -15.76
N THR A 323 -4.17 9.64 -14.70
CA THR A 323 -3.55 8.32 -14.53
C THR A 323 -4.53 7.34 -13.89
N GLU A 324 -5.09 6.44 -14.70
CA GLU A 324 -6.07 5.44 -14.28
C GLU A 324 -5.42 4.25 -13.54
N SER A 325 -6.15 3.61 -12.61
CA SER A 325 -5.69 2.38 -11.96
C SER A 325 -6.82 1.56 -11.32
N LEU A 326 -6.58 0.27 -11.08
CA LEU A 326 -7.45 -0.62 -10.30
C LEU A 326 -6.71 -0.97 -8.99
N LEU A 327 -7.24 -0.54 -7.85
CA LEU A 327 -6.50 -0.43 -6.59
C LEU A 327 -6.70 -1.62 -5.63
N ASP A 328 -7.93 -2.14 -5.52
CA ASP A 328 -8.26 -3.26 -4.64
C ASP A 328 -9.50 -4.00 -5.17
N ALA A 329 -9.69 -5.26 -4.79
CA ALA A 329 -10.95 -5.97 -4.94
C ALA A 329 -11.20 -6.90 -3.73
N TYR A 330 -12.42 -6.86 -3.20
CA TYR A 330 -12.78 -7.50 -1.94
C TYR A 330 -14.27 -7.88 -1.86
N PHE A 331 -14.60 -8.78 -0.92
CA PHE A 331 -15.98 -9.08 -0.56
C PHE A 331 -16.47 -8.12 0.53
N ALA A 332 -17.73 -7.70 0.45
CA ALA A 332 -18.32 -6.69 1.33
C ALA A 332 -19.76 -7.00 1.75
N LYS A 333 -20.18 -6.41 2.88
CA LYS A 333 -21.59 -6.17 3.20
C LYS A 333 -21.95 -4.71 2.94
N GLU A 334 -23.20 -4.48 2.58
CA GLU A 334 -23.78 -3.13 2.48
C GLU A 334 -24.45 -2.79 3.80
N GLU A 335 -23.88 -1.85 4.54
CA GLU A 335 -24.41 -1.35 5.81
C GLU A 335 -24.78 0.12 5.66
N PHE A 336 -25.94 0.52 6.19
CA PHE A 336 -26.43 1.88 6.07
C PHE A 336 -25.98 2.66 7.29
N ILE A 337 -24.69 3.06 7.30
CA ILE A 337 -24.05 3.75 8.43
C ILE A 337 -23.51 5.15 8.07
N LYS A 338 -23.38 5.49 6.79
CA LYS A 338 -22.81 6.77 6.37
C LYS A 338 -23.81 7.89 6.63
N GLU A 339 -23.52 8.80 7.55
CA GLU A 339 -24.35 9.99 7.76
C GLU A 339 -24.41 10.85 6.48
N THR A 340 -25.63 11.29 6.11
CA THR A 340 -25.87 12.18 4.95
C THR A 340 -26.77 13.35 5.34
N ASP A 341 -26.79 14.42 4.54
CA ASP A 341 -27.69 15.56 4.71
C ASP A 341 -29.07 15.37 4.04
N GLU A 342 -29.35 14.19 3.45
CA GLU A 342 -30.62 13.94 2.79
C GLU A 342 -31.74 13.78 3.84
N ALA A 343 -32.71 14.70 3.84
CA ALA A 343 -33.81 14.70 4.80
C ALA A 343 -34.69 13.42 4.72
N ALA A 344 -35.08 12.90 5.87
CA ALA A 344 -35.86 11.66 6.02
C ALA A 344 -37.16 11.83 6.82
N GLY A 345 -37.69 13.06 6.87
CA GLY A 345 -38.88 13.44 7.62
C GLY A 345 -38.56 13.84 9.07
N GLN A 346 -39.51 13.60 9.98
CA GLN A 346 -39.39 13.94 11.40
C GLN A 346 -39.82 12.79 12.29
N TYR A 347 -39.20 12.68 13.47
CA TYR A 347 -39.58 11.77 14.55
C TYR A 347 -40.27 12.54 15.68
N GLN A 348 -41.32 11.97 16.25
CA GLN A 348 -42.06 12.55 17.38
C GLN A 348 -41.57 11.93 18.69
N TYR A 349 -40.74 12.64 19.45
CA TYR A 349 -40.27 12.17 20.76
C TYR A 349 -41.21 12.65 21.87
N LYS A 350 -41.79 11.71 22.61
CA LYS A 350 -42.67 11.97 23.76
C LYS A 350 -41.93 11.79 25.09
N PHE A 351 -42.01 12.79 25.97
CA PHE A 351 -41.39 12.75 27.29
C PHE A 351 -42.15 11.82 28.26
N SER A 352 -41.50 10.76 28.72
CA SER A 352 -42.13 9.75 29.60
C SER A 352 -42.47 10.25 31.01
N ASN A 353 -41.83 11.34 31.45
CA ASN A 353 -41.89 11.92 32.79
C ASN A 353 -41.80 13.46 32.71
N ASN A 354 -42.16 14.17 33.78
CA ASN A 354 -41.82 15.59 33.92
C ASN A 354 -40.29 15.76 33.98
N ASN A 355 -39.75 16.64 33.16
CA ASN A 355 -38.33 16.97 33.06
C ASN A 355 -38.18 18.49 33.25
N ASN A 356 -37.70 18.92 34.43
CA ASN A 356 -37.58 20.33 34.79
C ASN A 356 -36.11 20.78 34.75
N ASN A 357 -35.87 22.03 34.34
CA ASN A 357 -34.53 22.64 34.26
C ASN A 357 -33.52 21.77 33.49
N ILE A 358 -33.89 21.37 32.27
CA ILE A 358 -33.09 20.45 31.46
C ILE A 358 -31.76 21.06 31.02
N ASP A 359 -30.69 20.29 31.26
CA ASP A 359 -29.42 20.44 30.56
C ASP A 359 -29.61 19.96 29.11
N LYS A 360 -29.52 20.88 28.14
CA LYS A 360 -29.84 20.58 26.75
C LYS A 360 -28.90 19.58 26.11
N ASP A 361 -27.61 19.60 26.46
CA ASP A 361 -26.62 18.69 25.89
C ASP A 361 -26.82 17.27 26.43
N LYS A 362 -26.98 17.13 27.76
CA LYS A 362 -27.25 15.83 28.40
C LYS A 362 -28.59 15.25 27.94
N VAL A 363 -29.65 16.06 27.89
CA VAL A 363 -30.97 15.59 27.45
C VAL A 363 -31.01 15.31 25.95
N ALA A 364 -30.31 16.08 25.10
CA ALA A 364 -30.18 15.74 23.69
C ALA A 364 -29.46 14.40 23.49
N GLY A 365 -28.40 14.11 24.26
CA GLY A 365 -27.72 12.80 24.24
C GLY A 365 -28.63 11.63 24.65
N ILE A 366 -29.39 11.79 25.74
CA ILE A 366 -30.37 10.79 26.23
C ILE A 366 -31.53 10.59 25.24
N ILE A 367 -31.91 11.63 24.49
CA ILE A 367 -32.91 11.52 23.43
C ILE A 367 -32.32 10.82 22.21
N LYS A 368 -31.09 11.17 21.79
CA LYS A 368 -30.41 10.54 20.65
C LYS A 368 -30.24 9.04 20.87
N SER A 369 -29.75 8.61 22.04
CA SER A 369 -29.54 7.18 22.34
C SER A 369 -30.82 6.34 22.41
N LYS A 370 -32.00 6.98 22.57
CA LYS A 370 -33.31 6.31 22.46
C LYS A 370 -33.86 6.30 21.04
N ILE A 371 -33.63 7.36 20.26
CA ILE A 371 -34.15 7.48 18.89
C ILE A 371 -33.28 6.69 17.90
N ASP A 372 -31.96 6.81 17.99
CA ASP A 372 -31.02 6.19 17.05
C ASP A 372 -31.29 4.71 16.80
N PRO A 373 -31.47 3.81 17.81
CA PRO A 373 -31.74 2.40 17.56
C PRO A 373 -33.05 2.15 16.80
N ILE A 374 -34.05 3.01 16.99
CA ILE A 374 -35.36 2.92 16.34
C ILE A 374 -35.23 3.36 14.87
N VAL A 375 -34.59 4.52 14.63
CA VAL A 375 -34.52 5.10 13.27
C VAL A 375 -33.41 4.49 12.40
N LYS A 376 -32.34 3.95 13.00
CA LYS A 376 -31.30 3.18 12.29
C LYS A 376 -31.91 1.95 11.59
N ALA A 377 -32.93 1.31 12.19
CA ALA A 377 -33.66 0.20 11.55
C ALA A 377 -34.39 0.62 10.26
N GLU A 378 -34.84 1.88 10.16
CA GLU A 378 -35.41 2.47 8.95
C GLU A 378 -34.35 3.07 8.00
N LYS A 379 -33.06 2.85 8.25
CA LYS A 379 -31.91 3.45 7.54
C LYS A 379 -31.87 4.98 7.66
N LYS A 380 -32.22 5.48 8.84
CA LYS A 380 -32.25 6.91 9.19
C LYS A 380 -31.41 7.17 10.45
N TYR A 381 -31.05 8.42 10.67
CA TYR A 381 -30.44 8.89 11.91
C TYR A 381 -30.93 10.31 12.22
N THR A 382 -30.53 10.85 13.37
CA THR A 382 -30.69 12.28 13.69
C THR A 382 -29.40 12.86 14.25
N LYS A 383 -29.15 14.14 13.97
CA LYS A 383 -27.96 14.86 14.46
C LYS A 383 -28.24 15.42 15.85
N LEU A 384 -27.22 15.39 16.73
CA LEU A 384 -27.34 15.88 18.11
C LEU A 384 -27.82 17.35 18.16
N GLU A 385 -27.28 18.21 17.29
CA GLU A 385 -27.68 19.62 17.20
C GLU A 385 -29.14 19.82 16.78
N ASN A 386 -29.69 18.97 15.91
CA ASN A 386 -31.11 19.05 15.55
C ASN A 386 -32.01 18.68 16.73
N ILE A 387 -31.59 17.75 17.60
CA ILE A 387 -32.30 17.48 18.86
C ILE A 387 -32.21 18.71 19.79
N LYS A 388 -31.04 19.33 19.94
CA LYS A 388 -30.88 20.55 20.76
C LYS A 388 -31.74 21.72 20.26
N GLN A 389 -31.91 21.85 18.94
CA GLN A 389 -32.82 22.83 18.31
C GLN A 389 -34.29 22.52 18.63
N SER A 390 -34.71 21.25 18.59
CA SER A 390 -36.06 20.82 19.01
C SER A 390 -36.33 21.01 20.52
N LEU A 391 -35.28 21.02 21.35
CA LEU A 391 -35.34 21.34 22.78
C LEU A 391 -35.46 22.86 23.02
N ALA A 392 -36.53 23.47 22.53
CA ALA A 392 -36.81 24.91 22.68
C ALA A 392 -36.99 25.35 24.15
N LYS A 393 -37.55 24.51 25.03
CA LYS A 393 -37.90 24.86 26.43
C LYS A 393 -36.84 24.41 27.44
N THR A 394 -36.84 25.03 28.62
CA THR A 394 -36.05 24.60 29.79
C THR A 394 -36.75 23.53 30.64
N SER A 395 -38.04 23.29 30.43
CA SER A 395 -38.81 22.25 31.12
C SER A 395 -39.88 21.66 30.18
N TYR A 396 -40.12 20.35 30.30
CA TYR A 396 -41.08 19.58 29.52
C TYR A 396 -41.93 18.70 30.44
N LYS A 397 -43.24 18.69 30.25
CA LYS A 397 -44.16 17.85 31.02
C LYS A 397 -44.13 16.39 30.55
N LYS A 398 -44.58 15.49 31.42
CA LYS A 398 -44.94 14.13 31.02
C LYS A 398 -45.97 14.18 29.88
N ASP A 399 -45.80 13.27 28.91
CA ASP A 399 -46.58 13.14 27.69
C ASP A 399 -46.52 14.35 26.72
N GLU A 400 -45.69 15.35 26.99
CA GLU A 400 -45.34 16.41 26.04
C GLU A 400 -44.45 15.86 24.90
N VAL A 401 -44.55 16.45 23.70
CA VAL A 401 -43.94 15.93 22.46
C VAL A 401 -43.09 17.00 21.77
N ILE A 402 -41.97 16.59 21.16
CA ILE A 402 -41.16 17.41 20.25
C ILE A 402 -40.93 16.69 18.91
N SER A 403 -41.00 17.45 17.81
CA SER A 403 -40.61 17.00 16.46
C SER A 403 -39.10 17.15 16.28
N ILE A 404 -38.42 16.10 15.84
CA ILE A 404 -36.96 16.05 15.61
C ILE A 404 -36.69 15.68 14.15
N ASN A 405 -35.86 16.44 13.44
CA ASN A 405 -35.52 16.15 12.05
C ASN A 405 -34.72 14.84 11.93
N LEU A 406 -35.10 14.00 10.97
CA LEU A 406 -34.37 12.81 10.56
C LEU A 406 -33.65 13.04 9.24
N PHE A 407 -32.56 12.30 9.06
CA PHE A 407 -31.75 12.26 7.85
C PHE A 407 -31.52 10.80 7.43
N LYS A 408 -31.25 10.54 6.15
CA LYS A 408 -30.97 9.18 5.66
C LYS A 408 -29.54 8.78 5.97
N LEU A 409 -29.36 7.50 6.29
CA LEU A 409 -28.05 6.85 6.27
C LEU A 409 -27.80 6.32 4.85
N GLY A 410 -26.62 6.62 4.31
CA GLY A 410 -26.15 6.12 3.03
C GLY A 410 -25.50 4.74 3.15
N PRO A 411 -25.51 3.94 2.07
CA PRO A 411 -24.87 2.63 2.04
C PRO A 411 -23.34 2.75 2.00
N GLU A 412 -22.68 1.96 2.84
CA GLU A 412 -21.22 1.78 2.89
C GLU A 412 -20.86 0.30 2.77
N PHE A 413 -19.70 0.00 2.17
CA PHE A 413 -19.33 -1.34 1.72
C PHE A 413 -18.24 -1.94 2.61
N ILE A 414 -18.66 -2.36 3.80
CA ILE A 414 -17.81 -2.91 4.87
C ILE A 414 -17.16 -4.22 4.40
N ARG A 415 -15.83 -4.26 4.37
CA ARG A 415 -15.05 -5.43 3.95
C ARG A 415 -15.33 -6.61 4.88
N ILE A 416 -15.70 -7.75 4.31
CA ILE A 416 -15.82 -9.03 5.02
C ILE A 416 -14.75 -10.01 4.53
N ASN A 417 -14.21 -10.79 5.46
CA ASN A 417 -13.22 -11.83 5.22
C ASN A 417 -13.82 -13.24 5.18
N SER A 418 -15.12 -13.38 5.47
CA SER A 418 -15.84 -14.66 5.47
C SER A 418 -17.34 -14.49 5.28
N ALA A 419 -17.97 -15.48 4.64
CA ALA A 419 -19.43 -15.68 4.62
C ALA A 419 -19.78 -17.16 4.36
N PRO A 420 -20.88 -17.68 4.92
CA PRO A 420 -21.33 -19.03 4.63
C PRO A 420 -21.91 -19.13 3.22
N LEU A 421 -22.01 -20.35 2.71
CA LEU A 421 -22.79 -20.62 1.50
C LEU A 421 -24.23 -20.09 1.66
N GLU A 422 -24.78 -19.63 0.55
CA GLU A 422 -26.08 -18.95 0.43
C GLU A 422 -26.20 -17.55 1.04
N GLU A 423 -25.18 -17.01 1.71
CA GLU A 423 -25.21 -15.60 2.13
C GLU A 423 -25.14 -14.67 0.89
N GLU A 424 -25.97 -13.62 0.89
CA GLU A 424 -25.82 -12.52 -0.05
C GLU A 424 -24.64 -11.61 0.35
N VAL A 425 -23.72 -11.37 -0.58
CA VAL A 425 -22.55 -10.51 -0.39
C VAL A 425 -22.36 -9.62 -1.62
N TYR A 426 -21.67 -8.50 -1.44
CA TYR A 426 -21.16 -7.72 -2.56
C TYR A 426 -19.73 -8.14 -2.88
N VAL A 427 -19.38 -8.20 -4.15
CA VAL A 427 -17.99 -8.16 -4.62
C VAL A 427 -17.74 -6.76 -5.14
N VAL A 428 -16.70 -6.12 -4.62
CA VAL A 428 -16.38 -4.70 -4.83
C VAL A 428 -14.97 -4.60 -5.42
N ALA A 429 -14.78 -3.72 -6.39
CA ALA A 429 -13.46 -3.32 -6.88
C ALA A 429 -13.32 -1.80 -6.86
N LYS A 430 -12.18 -1.31 -6.36
CA LYS A 430 -11.86 0.12 -6.20
C LYS A 430 -11.07 0.59 -7.42
N GLY A 431 -11.67 1.44 -8.25
CA GLY A 431 -11.04 2.04 -9.42
C GLY A 431 -10.65 3.49 -9.15
N PHE A 432 -9.48 3.91 -9.62
CA PHE A 432 -9.02 5.30 -9.57
C PHE A 432 -9.04 5.91 -10.97
N LEU A 433 -9.78 7.01 -11.14
CA LEU A 433 -10.05 7.71 -12.41
C LEU A 433 -10.70 6.86 -13.52
N LEU A 434 -11.04 5.60 -13.23
CA LEU A 434 -11.82 4.67 -14.06
C LEU A 434 -13.35 4.90 -13.99
N GLU A 435 -13.81 6.07 -13.57
CA GLU A 435 -15.24 6.38 -13.40
C GLU A 435 -16.01 6.16 -14.71
N GLY A 436 -17.12 5.41 -14.66
CA GLY A 436 -17.90 5.03 -15.84
C GLY A 436 -17.33 3.87 -16.67
N LYS A 437 -16.18 3.29 -16.31
CA LYS A 437 -15.64 2.08 -16.96
C LYS A 437 -16.23 0.80 -16.36
N GLU A 438 -16.31 -0.27 -17.16
CA GLU A 438 -16.73 -1.59 -16.68
C GLU A 438 -15.52 -2.38 -16.15
N VAL A 439 -15.61 -2.83 -14.90
CA VAL A 439 -14.72 -3.83 -14.30
C VAL A 439 -15.39 -5.19 -14.43
N SER A 440 -14.64 -6.19 -14.91
CA SER A 440 -14.98 -7.60 -14.81
C SER A 440 -14.18 -8.25 -13.67
N ILE A 441 -14.83 -9.00 -12.80
CA ILE A 441 -14.24 -9.66 -11.64
C ILE A 441 -14.57 -11.15 -11.70
N ARG A 442 -13.61 -12.01 -11.35
CA ARG A 442 -13.75 -13.47 -11.31
C ARG A 442 -13.39 -13.95 -9.91
N ILE A 443 -14.22 -14.80 -9.33
CA ILE A 443 -13.97 -15.47 -8.05
C ILE A 443 -13.25 -16.79 -8.34
N ARG A 444 -12.24 -17.16 -7.56
CA ARG A 444 -11.44 -18.37 -7.77
C ARG A 444 -11.07 -19.02 -6.44
N GLU A 445 -10.97 -20.34 -6.43
CA GLU A 445 -10.52 -21.11 -5.26
C GLU A 445 -8.99 -21.09 -5.11
N LYS A 446 -8.49 -21.15 -3.87
CA LYS A 446 -7.07 -21.38 -3.58
C LYS A 446 -6.67 -22.83 -3.84
N GLU A 447 -7.53 -23.78 -3.45
CA GLU A 447 -7.34 -25.22 -3.60
C GLU A 447 -8.62 -25.85 -4.16
N SER A 448 -8.55 -27.05 -4.74
CA SER A 448 -9.70 -27.68 -5.37
C SER A 448 -10.68 -28.26 -4.34
N VAL A 449 -11.60 -27.44 -3.84
CA VAL A 449 -12.67 -27.86 -2.93
C VAL A 449 -13.98 -28.02 -3.71
N PHE A 450 -14.60 -26.93 -4.17
CA PHE A 450 -15.83 -27.01 -4.95
C PHE A 450 -15.57 -27.38 -6.41
N ILE A 451 -14.52 -26.82 -7.02
CA ILE A 451 -14.18 -26.95 -8.44
C ILE A 451 -12.67 -27.21 -8.64
N ALA A 452 -12.17 -27.01 -9.86
CA ALA A 452 -10.74 -27.11 -10.15
C ALA A 452 -9.99 -25.84 -9.71
N LYS A 453 -8.72 -25.99 -9.31
CA LYS A 453 -7.86 -24.88 -8.89
C LYS A 453 -7.73 -23.83 -10.00
N ASP A 454 -7.73 -22.56 -9.61
CA ASP A 454 -7.68 -21.38 -10.50
C ASP A 454 -8.83 -21.27 -11.54
N ALA A 455 -9.84 -22.14 -11.52
CA ALA A 455 -11.04 -21.99 -12.35
C ALA A 455 -12.03 -20.96 -11.75
N ASP A 456 -12.82 -20.32 -12.62
CA ASP A 456 -13.76 -19.28 -12.21
C ASP A 456 -15.00 -19.89 -11.52
N LEU A 457 -15.21 -19.54 -10.24
CA LEU A 457 -16.27 -20.09 -9.40
C LEU A 457 -17.66 -19.60 -9.86
N PRO A 458 -18.61 -20.50 -10.20
CA PRO A 458 -19.97 -20.13 -10.53
C PRO A 458 -20.73 -19.72 -9.27
N VAL A 459 -21.17 -18.46 -9.21
CA VAL A 459 -22.03 -17.93 -8.14
C VAL A 459 -23.36 -17.46 -8.69
N LEU A 460 -24.39 -17.38 -7.85
CA LEU A 460 -25.70 -16.88 -8.24
C LEU A 460 -25.73 -15.35 -8.14
N GLU A 461 -26.26 -14.68 -9.16
CA GLU A 461 -26.48 -13.23 -9.16
C GLU A 461 -27.46 -12.81 -8.05
N GLY A 462 -27.16 -11.74 -7.32
CA GLY A 462 -27.88 -11.30 -6.11
C GLY A 462 -29.20 -10.56 -6.38
N LYS A 463 -30.06 -11.14 -7.23
CA LYS A 463 -31.38 -10.63 -7.59
C LYS A 463 -32.42 -11.76 -7.68
N GLU A 464 -33.69 -11.39 -7.70
CA GLU A 464 -34.78 -12.34 -7.94
C GLU A 464 -34.58 -13.08 -9.28
N ASN A 465 -34.69 -14.41 -9.26
CA ASN A 465 -34.41 -15.31 -10.39
C ASN A 465 -33.03 -15.10 -11.05
N GLY A 466 -32.01 -14.77 -10.24
CA GLY A 466 -30.62 -14.54 -10.68
C GLY A 466 -30.03 -15.65 -11.57
N ASN A 467 -29.05 -15.26 -12.40
CA ASN A 467 -28.32 -16.19 -13.24
C ASN A 467 -27.07 -16.75 -12.55
N GLU A 468 -26.60 -17.90 -13.01
CA GLU A 468 -25.27 -18.41 -12.63
C GLU A 468 -24.23 -17.58 -13.40
N ILE A 469 -23.29 -16.97 -12.68
CA ILE A 469 -22.28 -16.07 -13.22
C ILE A 469 -20.89 -16.46 -12.71
N THR A 470 -19.93 -16.51 -13.63
CA THR A 470 -18.50 -16.70 -13.36
C THR A 470 -17.68 -15.42 -13.57
N VAL A 471 -18.26 -14.44 -14.28
CA VAL A 471 -17.68 -13.11 -14.50
C VAL A 471 -18.67 -12.05 -14.01
N LEU A 472 -18.31 -11.40 -12.91
CA LEU A 472 -19.08 -10.36 -12.24
C LEU A 472 -18.73 -9.02 -12.89
N LYS A 473 -19.68 -8.41 -13.61
CA LYS A 473 -19.49 -7.13 -14.31
C LYS A 473 -20.15 -5.97 -13.57
N ALA A 474 -19.42 -4.88 -13.34
CA ALA A 474 -19.98 -3.63 -12.80
C ALA A 474 -19.28 -2.40 -13.35
N VAL A 475 -20.04 -1.32 -13.52
CA VAL A 475 -19.51 0.00 -13.87
C VAL A 475 -19.02 0.71 -12.61
N VAL A 476 -17.81 1.29 -12.65
CA VAL A 476 -17.27 2.12 -11.57
C VAL A 476 -18.14 3.36 -11.39
N LYS A 477 -18.64 3.57 -10.16
CA LYS A 477 -19.33 4.78 -9.73
C LYS A 477 -18.80 5.24 -8.38
N ASN A 478 -18.50 6.53 -8.23
CA ASN A 478 -17.79 7.08 -7.06
C ASN A 478 -16.52 6.27 -6.71
N ASN A 479 -15.69 5.94 -7.71
CA ASN A 479 -14.49 5.10 -7.57
C ASN A 479 -14.75 3.61 -7.17
N LEU A 480 -16.00 3.14 -7.11
CA LEU A 480 -16.33 1.74 -6.78
C LEU A 480 -17.16 1.06 -7.87
N ALA A 481 -16.68 -0.06 -8.40
CA ALA A 481 -17.51 -1.04 -9.11
C ALA A 481 -18.00 -2.09 -8.09
N LYS A 482 -19.30 -2.43 -8.09
CA LYS A 482 -19.88 -3.39 -7.14
C LYS A 482 -20.94 -4.30 -7.78
N VAL A 483 -20.87 -5.59 -7.48
CA VAL A 483 -21.84 -6.62 -7.91
C VAL A 483 -22.38 -7.34 -6.68
N LYS A 484 -23.71 -7.44 -6.56
CA LYS A 484 -24.35 -8.26 -5.52
C LYS A 484 -24.46 -9.71 -6.00
N ILE A 485 -24.09 -10.66 -5.16
CA ILE A 485 -24.18 -12.11 -5.43
C ILE A 485 -24.78 -12.84 -4.22
N LYS A 486 -25.27 -14.05 -4.44
CA LYS A 486 -25.56 -15.04 -3.39
C LYS A 486 -24.55 -16.17 -3.52
N LEU A 487 -23.80 -16.46 -2.46
CA LEU A 487 -22.62 -17.34 -2.50
C LEU A 487 -23.01 -18.84 -2.59
N ARG A 488 -23.51 -19.26 -3.75
CA ARG A 488 -23.92 -20.63 -4.10
C ARG A 488 -23.93 -20.82 -5.63
N PRO A 489 -23.84 -22.06 -6.14
CA PRO A 489 -24.22 -22.34 -7.52
C PRO A 489 -25.75 -22.20 -7.69
N LYS A 490 -26.22 -22.19 -8.94
CA LYS A 490 -27.65 -22.14 -9.26
C LYS A 490 -28.35 -23.45 -8.91
N ALA A 491 -27.79 -24.59 -9.28
CA ALA A 491 -28.35 -25.92 -8.99
C ALA A 491 -28.23 -26.31 -7.50
N ASP A 492 -29.36 -26.68 -6.86
CA ASP A 492 -29.39 -27.10 -5.45
C ASP A 492 -28.66 -28.41 -5.18
N GLU A 493 -28.52 -29.29 -6.18
CA GLU A 493 -27.71 -30.51 -6.12
C GLU A 493 -26.22 -30.18 -5.90
N LYS A 494 -25.66 -29.29 -6.73
CA LYS A 494 -24.28 -28.78 -6.56
C LYS A 494 -24.11 -28.05 -5.23
N LEU A 495 -25.09 -27.26 -4.81
CA LEU A 495 -25.04 -26.62 -3.49
C LEU A 495 -25.02 -27.66 -2.34
N THR A 496 -25.75 -28.75 -2.49
CA THR A 496 -25.76 -29.86 -1.52
C THR A 496 -24.41 -30.57 -1.50
N GLU A 497 -23.78 -30.77 -2.65
CA GLU A 497 -22.39 -31.25 -2.77
C GLU A 497 -21.40 -30.31 -2.06
N TRP A 498 -21.48 -28.99 -2.29
CA TRP A 498 -20.60 -27.98 -1.69
C TRP A 498 -20.78 -27.93 -0.16
N LYS A 499 -22.03 -27.94 0.34
CA LYS A 499 -22.35 -28.08 1.77
C LYS A 499 -21.77 -29.39 2.33
N GLY A 500 -21.86 -30.49 1.58
CA GLY A 500 -21.27 -31.78 1.90
C GLY A 500 -19.75 -31.70 2.08
N LYS A 501 -19.04 -31.08 1.13
CA LYS A 501 -17.57 -30.87 1.18
C LYS A 501 -17.14 -30.02 2.38
N LEU A 502 -17.82 -28.89 2.65
CA LEU A 502 -17.54 -28.07 3.84
C LEU A 502 -17.83 -28.81 5.16
N SER A 503 -18.79 -29.74 5.18
CA SER A 503 -19.05 -30.61 6.34
C SER A 503 -17.97 -31.69 6.56
N GLY A 504 -16.84 -31.60 5.84
CA GLY A 504 -15.70 -32.50 5.91
C GLY A 504 -15.62 -33.45 4.71
N ILE A 505 -14.41 -33.58 4.15
CA ILE A 505 -14.10 -34.47 3.03
C ILE A 505 -13.56 -35.80 3.56
N LYS A 506 -13.99 -36.91 2.94
CA LYS A 506 -13.54 -38.27 3.27
C LYS A 506 -12.01 -38.37 3.15
N ASP A 507 -11.38 -38.89 4.19
CA ASP A 507 -9.91 -39.00 4.31
C ASP A 507 -9.52 -40.39 4.84
N GLY A 508 -10.01 -41.42 4.15
CA GLY A 508 -9.85 -42.84 4.51
C GLY A 508 -11.01 -43.39 5.33
N THR A 509 -10.74 -44.50 6.02
CA THR A 509 -11.69 -45.25 6.86
C THR A 509 -11.10 -45.55 8.24
N HIS A 510 -11.95 -45.94 9.18
CA HIS A 510 -11.54 -46.45 10.49
C HIS A 510 -12.34 -47.73 10.81
N THR A 511 -11.64 -48.72 11.37
CA THR A 511 -12.23 -50.01 11.79
C THR A 511 -12.28 -50.06 13.31
N TYR A 512 -13.50 -50.06 13.88
CA TYR A 512 -13.74 -50.17 15.31
C TYR A 512 -14.02 -51.64 15.68
N THR A 513 -13.37 -52.13 16.75
CA THR A 513 -13.60 -53.47 17.31
C THR A 513 -14.50 -53.38 18.55
N PHE A 514 -15.53 -54.22 18.62
CA PHE A 514 -16.49 -54.22 19.72
C PHE A 514 -15.91 -54.89 20.97
N GLY A 515 -15.85 -54.15 22.10
CA GLY A 515 -15.40 -54.66 23.39
C GLY A 515 -16.42 -55.50 24.17
N GLY A 516 -17.66 -55.61 23.68
CA GLY A 516 -18.80 -56.24 24.34
C GLY A 516 -20.00 -56.39 23.38
N ASN A 517 -21.07 -57.02 23.84
CA ASN A 517 -22.27 -57.23 23.03
C ASN A 517 -23.10 -55.94 22.93
N ASN A 518 -23.51 -55.58 21.71
CA ASN A 518 -24.28 -54.38 21.38
C ASN A 518 -25.44 -54.79 20.45
N ALA A 519 -26.68 -54.50 20.83
CA ALA A 519 -27.84 -54.68 19.95
C ALA A 519 -27.93 -53.50 18.96
N THR A 520 -28.34 -53.79 17.73
CA THR A 520 -28.41 -52.85 16.60
C THR A 520 -29.58 -53.16 15.67
N SER A 521 -30.62 -53.88 16.10
CA SER A 521 -31.75 -54.25 15.24
C SER A 521 -32.77 -53.12 15.04
N THR A 522 -32.85 -52.16 15.97
CA THR A 522 -33.66 -50.94 15.79
C THR A 522 -32.82 -49.73 15.40
N GLU A 523 -33.43 -48.76 14.71
CA GLU A 523 -32.74 -47.52 14.33
C GLU A 523 -32.28 -46.69 15.54
N GLU A 524 -33.04 -46.70 16.64
CA GLU A 524 -32.62 -46.10 17.91
C GLU A 524 -31.36 -46.77 18.47
N GLN A 525 -31.32 -48.11 18.46
CA GLN A 525 -30.15 -48.88 18.89
C GLN A 525 -28.93 -48.57 18.02
N LYS A 526 -29.07 -48.57 16.68
CA LYS A 526 -27.99 -48.18 15.75
C LYS A 526 -27.48 -46.78 16.05
N ASN A 527 -28.37 -45.81 16.28
CA ASN A 527 -27.99 -44.44 16.64
C ASN A 527 -27.24 -44.35 17.98
N ASN A 528 -27.67 -45.08 19.00
CA ASN A 528 -27.05 -45.04 20.33
C ASN A 528 -25.69 -45.77 20.37
N VAL A 529 -25.56 -46.89 19.64
CA VAL A 529 -24.27 -47.57 19.42
C VAL A 529 -23.33 -46.68 18.60
N ALA A 530 -23.81 -46.04 17.53
CA ALA A 530 -23.01 -45.14 16.69
C ALA A 530 -22.45 -43.93 17.46
N LYS A 531 -23.26 -43.27 18.30
CA LYS A 531 -22.79 -42.21 19.21
C LYS A 531 -21.67 -42.73 20.12
N THR A 532 -21.89 -43.89 20.74
CA THR A 532 -20.94 -44.53 21.67
C THR A 532 -19.61 -44.89 21.00
N ILE A 533 -19.63 -45.30 19.72
CA ILE A 533 -18.43 -45.53 18.92
C ILE A 533 -17.72 -44.21 18.62
N ALA A 534 -18.47 -43.20 18.14
CA ALA A 534 -17.92 -41.89 17.77
C ALA A 534 -17.20 -41.22 18.95
N ASP A 535 -17.80 -41.18 20.14
CA ASP A 535 -17.20 -40.56 21.32
C ASP A 535 -15.94 -41.29 21.81
N LYS A 536 -15.91 -42.63 21.75
CA LYS A 536 -14.72 -43.42 22.11
C LYS A 536 -13.51 -43.12 21.23
N ILE A 537 -13.72 -43.00 19.91
CA ILE A 537 -12.62 -42.78 18.95
C ILE A 537 -12.31 -41.30 18.72
N LYS A 538 -13.13 -40.38 19.23
CA LYS A 538 -13.00 -38.92 19.06
C LYS A 538 -11.62 -38.39 19.42
N SER A 539 -11.05 -38.87 20.53
CA SER A 539 -9.69 -38.50 20.98
C SER A 539 -8.60 -39.07 20.06
N GLN A 540 -8.77 -40.31 19.58
CA GLN A 540 -7.82 -40.93 18.65
C GLN A 540 -7.80 -40.19 17.30
N LEU A 541 -8.98 -39.95 16.71
CA LEU A 541 -9.09 -39.29 15.40
C LEU A 541 -8.62 -37.83 15.44
N SER A 542 -8.87 -37.10 16.54
CA SER A 542 -8.46 -35.69 16.64
C SER A 542 -6.94 -35.50 16.62
N THR A 543 -6.15 -36.44 17.16
CA THR A 543 -4.67 -36.42 17.02
C THR A 543 -4.22 -36.46 15.55
N GLN A 544 -5.01 -37.10 14.67
CA GLN A 544 -4.77 -37.19 13.23
C GLN A 544 -5.41 -36.03 12.45
N LYS A 545 -6.02 -35.05 13.14
CA LYS A 545 -6.88 -34.00 12.57
C LYS A 545 -8.11 -34.54 11.80
N LYS A 546 -8.61 -35.71 12.21
CA LYS A 546 -9.78 -36.37 11.62
C LYS A 546 -10.97 -36.43 12.59
N PHE A 547 -12.14 -36.73 12.06
CA PHE A 547 -13.35 -37.03 12.81
C PHE A 547 -14.20 -38.07 12.07
N VAL A 548 -15.29 -38.50 12.69
CA VAL A 548 -16.30 -39.41 12.12
C VAL A 548 -17.68 -38.77 12.19
N LYS A 549 -18.56 -39.07 11.23
CA LYS A 549 -19.97 -38.65 11.25
C LYS A 549 -20.82 -39.81 11.74
N THR A 550 -21.66 -39.61 12.76
CA THR A 550 -22.50 -40.67 13.37
C THR A 550 -23.32 -41.44 12.33
N GLU A 551 -23.88 -40.73 11.35
CA GLU A 551 -24.60 -41.30 10.20
C GLU A 551 -23.81 -42.35 9.39
N THR A 552 -22.48 -42.22 9.28
CA THR A 552 -21.64 -43.17 8.54
C THR A 552 -21.37 -44.45 9.33
N ILE A 553 -21.33 -44.34 10.67
CA ILE A 553 -21.32 -45.50 11.55
C ILE A 553 -22.68 -46.20 11.49
N VAL A 554 -23.80 -45.47 11.58
CA VAL A 554 -25.17 -46.03 11.44
C VAL A 554 -25.34 -46.79 10.13
N LYS A 555 -24.86 -46.24 9.00
CA LYS A 555 -24.88 -46.89 7.68
C LYS A 555 -24.00 -48.15 7.62
N ALA A 556 -22.91 -48.21 8.38
CA ALA A 556 -22.03 -49.38 8.48
C ALA A 556 -22.52 -50.44 9.47
N LEU A 557 -23.43 -50.11 10.40
CA LEU A 557 -24.06 -51.06 11.33
C LEU A 557 -25.16 -51.86 10.60
N THR A 558 -24.76 -52.80 9.74
CA THR A 558 -25.70 -53.66 8.98
C THR A 558 -26.43 -54.67 9.86
N ASN A 559 -25.71 -55.36 10.74
CA ASN A 559 -26.21 -56.51 11.50
C ASN A 559 -27.15 -56.12 12.66
N ASP A 560 -28.02 -57.05 13.07
CA ASP A 560 -28.94 -56.89 14.21
C ASP A 560 -28.27 -56.83 15.59
N ALA A 561 -27.04 -57.36 15.69
CA ALA A 561 -26.18 -57.21 16.86
C ALA A 561 -24.70 -57.37 16.47
N TYR A 562 -23.83 -56.80 17.30
CA TYR A 562 -22.37 -56.98 17.25
C TYR A 562 -21.87 -57.51 18.60
N ARG A 563 -21.07 -58.57 18.58
CA ARG A 563 -20.51 -59.26 19.75
C ARG A 563 -19.11 -58.76 20.09
N LYS A 564 -18.60 -59.16 21.27
CA LYS A 564 -17.20 -58.90 21.63
C LYS A 564 -16.25 -59.55 20.62
N GLY A 565 -15.40 -58.74 19.99
CA GLY A 565 -14.44 -59.16 18.96
C GLY A 565 -14.89 -58.86 17.52
N ASP A 566 -16.18 -58.60 17.28
CA ASP A 566 -16.68 -58.20 15.97
C ASP A 566 -16.11 -56.82 15.57
N THR A 567 -16.10 -56.52 14.27
CA THR A 567 -15.58 -55.24 13.74
C THR A 567 -16.57 -54.56 12.82
N VAL A 568 -16.62 -53.23 12.84
CA VAL A 568 -17.30 -52.40 11.85
C VAL A 568 -16.34 -51.36 11.27
N THR A 569 -16.38 -51.15 9.95
CA THR A 569 -15.53 -50.17 9.25
C THR A 569 -16.40 -49.09 8.63
N PHE A 570 -16.02 -47.83 8.83
CA PHE A 570 -16.76 -46.65 8.36
C PHE A 570 -15.80 -45.55 7.90
N ASP A 571 -16.35 -44.57 7.19
CA ASP A 571 -15.59 -43.44 6.65
C ASP A 571 -15.16 -42.46 7.75
N VAL A 572 -13.93 -41.95 7.65
CA VAL A 572 -13.45 -40.82 8.45
C VAL A 572 -13.21 -39.61 7.57
N TYR A 573 -13.31 -38.44 8.18
CA TYR A 573 -13.34 -37.14 7.50
C TYR A 573 -12.25 -36.23 8.06
N LYS A 574 -11.70 -35.36 7.22
CA LYS A 574 -10.92 -34.19 7.64
C LYS A 574 -11.74 -32.92 7.46
N THR A 575 -11.55 -31.95 8.35
CA THR A 575 -12.10 -30.61 8.18
C THR A 575 -11.45 -29.94 7.00
N VAL A 576 -12.24 -29.27 6.16
CA VAL A 576 -11.76 -28.51 5.00
C VAL A 576 -12.36 -27.11 5.06
N THR A 577 -11.51 -26.12 4.84
CA THR A 577 -11.86 -24.70 4.75
C THR A 577 -11.59 -24.26 3.32
N GLU A 578 -12.57 -23.63 2.67
CA GLU A 578 -12.39 -23.08 1.31
C GLU A 578 -12.03 -21.59 1.36
N TYR A 579 -11.10 -21.20 0.48
CA TYR A 579 -10.38 -19.94 0.47
C TYR A 579 -10.44 -19.28 -0.91
N LEU A 580 -11.34 -18.32 -1.07
CA LEU A 580 -11.56 -17.61 -2.32
C LEU A 580 -10.62 -16.42 -2.49
N TRP A 581 -10.23 -16.17 -3.72
CA TRP A 581 -9.52 -14.97 -4.16
C TRP A 581 -10.18 -14.37 -5.41
N LEU A 582 -9.77 -13.15 -5.79
CA LEU A 582 -10.42 -12.37 -6.85
C LEU A 582 -9.41 -12.00 -7.94
N LYS A 583 -9.70 -12.32 -9.21
CA LYS A 583 -9.03 -11.70 -10.36
C LYS A 583 -9.93 -10.63 -10.95
N ALA A 584 -9.46 -9.39 -11.04
CA ALA A 584 -10.24 -8.27 -11.59
C ALA A 584 -9.52 -7.60 -12.76
N GLU A 585 -10.28 -7.18 -13.76
CA GLU A 585 -9.80 -6.57 -15.01
C GLU A 585 -10.72 -5.43 -15.47
N CYS A 586 -10.16 -4.33 -16.00
CA CYS A 586 -10.90 -3.16 -16.46
C CYS A 586 -10.21 -2.53 -17.68
N GLN A 587 -10.98 -2.07 -18.66
CA GLN A 587 -10.45 -1.32 -19.80
C GLN A 587 -10.50 0.20 -19.52
N GLY A 588 -9.35 0.80 -19.26
CA GLY A 588 -9.20 2.24 -19.13
C GLY A 588 -9.27 2.97 -20.48
N ASN A 589 -9.20 4.29 -20.45
CA ASN A 589 -8.94 5.11 -21.64
C ASN A 589 -7.50 4.92 -22.16
N LEU A 590 -6.54 4.66 -21.26
CA LEU A 590 -5.11 4.58 -21.62
C LEU A 590 -4.59 3.15 -21.82
N LYS A 591 -5.02 2.20 -20.99
CA LYS A 591 -4.59 0.79 -21.06
C LYS A 591 -5.60 -0.15 -20.42
N LYS A 592 -5.39 -1.47 -20.59
CA LYS A 592 -6.03 -2.48 -19.73
C LYS A 592 -5.37 -2.42 -18.34
N HIS A 593 -6.18 -2.52 -17.30
CA HIS A 593 -5.75 -2.71 -15.91
C HIS A 593 -6.22 -4.09 -15.46
N GLU A 594 -5.36 -4.85 -14.79
CA GLU A 594 -5.73 -6.13 -14.17
C GLU A 594 -4.92 -6.38 -12.89
N GLY A 595 -5.47 -7.19 -11.99
CA GLY A 595 -4.82 -7.55 -10.73
C GLY A 595 -5.41 -8.81 -10.08
N GLU A 596 -4.60 -9.43 -9.22
CA GLU A 596 -5.01 -10.56 -8.38
C GLU A 596 -5.08 -10.10 -6.92
N PHE A 597 -6.28 -10.12 -6.35
CA PHE A 597 -6.59 -9.59 -5.03
C PHE A 597 -6.99 -10.73 -4.09
N LEU A 598 -6.75 -10.54 -2.79
CA LEU A 598 -6.92 -11.55 -1.72
C LEU A 598 -6.01 -12.80 -1.83
N LYS A 599 -5.21 -12.94 -2.91
CA LYS A 599 -4.36 -14.10 -3.22
C LYS A 599 -3.04 -14.15 -2.41
N LYS A 600 -3.12 -14.01 -1.08
CA LYS A 600 -1.99 -14.16 -0.14
C LYS A 600 -2.47 -14.80 1.17
N GLU A 601 -1.62 -15.59 1.83
CA GLU A 601 -1.94 -16.47 2.97
C GLU A 601 -2.99 -15.93 3.97
N VAL A 602 -2.86 -14.67 4.38
CA VAL A 602 -3.71 -14.03 5.40
C VAL A 602 -4.87 -13.19 4.85
N ALA A 603 -5.07 -13.13 3.53
CA ALA A 603 -6.06 -12.25 2.89
C ALA A 603 -7.18 -12.99 2.13
N TYR A 604 -7.07 -14.30 1.93
CA TYR A 604 -8.12 -15.11 1.28
C TYR A 604 -9.46 -14.98 2.00
N PHE A 605 -10.55 -14.98 1.22
CA PHE A 605 -11.92 -14.94 1.74
C PHE A 605 -12.41 -16.35 2.10
N VAL A 606 -12.87 -16.56 3.32
CA VAL A 606 -13.24 -17.89 3.82
C VAL A 606 -14.72 -18.22 3.57
N VAL A 607 -14.99 -19.33 2.88
CA VAL A 607 -16.36 -19.84 2.73
C VAL A 607 -16.73 -20.63 3.98
N GLY A 608 -17.41 -19.96 4.91
CA GLY A 608 -17.71 -20.49 6.24
C GLY A 608 -18.49 -19.48 7.08
N LYS A 609 -19.07 -19.94 8.19
CA LYS A 609 -19.79 -19.07 9.12
C LYS A 609 -18.81 -18.07 9.76
N ARG A 610 -19.22 -16.81 9.93
CA ARG A 610 -18.30 -15.69 10.17
C ARG A 610 -17.59 -15.81 11.53
N CYS A 611 -16.26 -15.93 11.52
CA CYS A 611 -15.47 -15.90 12.75
C CYS A 611 -15.48 -14.49 13.39
N PHE A 612 -15.29 -14.38 14.71
CA PHE A 612 -14.92 -13.13 15.39
C PHE A 612 -13.40 -12.86 15.38
N CYS A 613 -12.65 -13.71 14.68
CA CYS A 613 -11.21 -13.65 14.42
C CYS A 613 -10.86 -12.34 13.66
N ASN A 614 -9.85 -11.61 14.14
CA ASN A 614 -9.10 -10.61 13.35
C ASN A 614 -9.99 -9.56 12.64
N ARG A 615 -11.07 -9.17 13.32
CA ARG A 615 -12.01 -8.09 12.97
C ARG A 615 -12.65 -7.55 14.26
N ASP A 616 -13.35 -6.43 14.15
CA ASP A 616 -14.18 -5.90 15.24
C ASP A 616 -15.40 -6.78 15.55
N ILE A 617 -15.86 -6.74 16.80
CA ILE A 617 -17.20 -7.22 17.18
C ILE A 617 -18.18 -6.07 16.93
N THR A 618 -19.28 -6.29 16.21
CA THR A 618 -20.28 -5.24 15.98
C THR A 618 -21.12 -4.98 17.23
N LEU A 619 -21.80 -3.83 17.30
CA LEU A 619 -22.69 -3.51 18.41
C LEU A 619 -23.75 -4.60 18.65
N GLN A 620 -24.45 -5.04 17.60
CA GLN A 620 -25.46 -6.11 17.70
C GLN A 620 -24.84 -7.42 18.19
N GLU A 621 -23.69 -7.81 17.64
CA GLU A 621 -23.00 -9.05 18.04
C GLU A 621 -22.61 -9.02 19.52
N PHE A 622 -22.08 -7.90 20.01
CA PHE A 622 -21.76 -7.72 21.42
C PHE A 622 -23.01 -7.75 22.30
N GLU A 623 -24.09 -7.09 21.90
CA GLU A 623 -25.36 -7.17 22.63
C GLU A 623 -25.86 -8.62 22.72
N GLU A 624 -25.80 -9.38 21.63
CA GLU A 624 -26.19 -10.80 21.61
C GLU A 624 -25.28 -11.65 22.49
N ILE A 625 -23.98 -11.39 22.54
CA ILE A 625 -23.03 -12.05 23.46
C ILE A 625 -23.43 -11.79 24.92
N LEU A 626 -23.69 -10.53 25.28
CA LEU A 626 -24.08 -10.13 26.64
C LEU A 626 -25.44 -10.71 27.05
N LYS A 627 -26.42 -10.69 26.15
CA LYS A 627 -27.76 -11.28 26.35
C LYS A 627 -27.65 -12.79 26.61
N LYS A 628 -26.94 -13.54 25.76
CA LYS A 628 -26.77 -15.01 25.88
C LYS A 628 -25.98 -15.41 27.14
N LEU A 629 -24.99 -14.61 27.56
CA LEU A 629 -24.30 -14.81 28.84
C LEU A 629 -25.25 -14.69 30.03
N ARG A 630 -26.09 -13.65 30.06
CA ARG A 630 -27.09 -13.43 31.12
C ARG A 630 -28.17 -14.51 31.15
N GLU A 631 -28.66 -14.93 29.98
CA GLU A 631 -29.58 -16.07 29.86
C GLU A 631 -28.99 -17.37 30.43
N SER A 632 -27.69 -17.62 30.23
CA SER A 632 -27.00 -18.79 30.82
C SER A 632 -26.95 -18.78 32.35
N GLU A 633 -27.23 -17.63 32.98
CA GLU A 633 -27.34 -17.45 34.43
C GLU A 633 -28.80 -17.36 34.93
N GLY A 634 -29.80 -17.44 34.04
CA GLY A 634 -31.20 -17.20 34.39
C GLY A 634 -31.54 -15.72 34.63
N ILE A 635 -30.65 -14.80 34.22
CA ILE A 635 -30.84 -13.35 34.33
C ILE A 635 -31.63 -12.85 33.12
N ALA A 636 -32.46 -11.82 33.31
CA ALA A 636 -33.28 -11.24 32.24
C ALA A 636 -32.46 -10.85 31.00
N ASN A 637 -32.87 -11.35 29.83
CA ASN A 637 -32.26 -11.07 28.52
C ASN A 637 -32.28 -9.55 28.24
N THR A 638 -31.14 -8.91 28.51
CA THR A 638 -30.94 -7.46 28.44
C THR A 638 -29.49 -7.16 28.09
N SER A 639 -29.26 -6.13 27.26
CA SER A 639 -27.92 -5.63 26.93
C SER A 639 -27.51 -4.38 27.73
N SER A 640 -28.33 -3.92 28.68
CA SER A 640 -28.02 -2.74 29.51
C SER A 640 -26.76 -2.96 30.35
N MET A 641 -25.85 -1.99 30.35
CA MET A 641 -24.61 -2.02 31.13
C MET A 641 -24.55 -0.88 32.15
N PHE A 642 -23.63 -1.01 33.10
CA PHE A 642 -23.21 0.04 34.02
C PHE A 642 -24.34 0.64 34.89
N THR A 643 -25.37 -0.17 35.19
CA THR A 643 -26.58 0.30 35.90
C THR A 643 -26.47 0.25 37.43
N ALA A 644 -25.35 -0.23 38.00
CA ALA A 644 -25.16 -0.24 39.45
C ALA A 644 -25.01 1.17 40.03
N ASN A 645 -25.57 1.40 41.22
CA ASN A 645 -25.59 2.72 41.87
C ASN A 645 -24.20 3.29 42.19
N ASN A 646 -23.16 2.46 42.32
CA ASN A 646 -21.79 2.90 42.55
C ASN A 646 -21.00 3.19 41.25
N CYS A 647 -21.55 2.83 40.09
CA CYS A 647 -20.92 3.01 38.79
C CYS A 647 -21.11 4.46 38.32
N LYS A 648 -20.03 5.23 38.26
CA LYS A 648 -20.04 6.67 37.92
C LYS A 648 -19.47 7.00 36.54
N LEU A 649 -19.31 5.98 35.70
CA LEU A 649 -18.82 6.08 34.32
C LEU A 649 -19.52 7.19 33.52
N ASP A 650 -18.70 8.00 32.84
CA ASP A 650 -19.07 9.15 32.02
C ASP A 650 -19.96 8.81 30.82
N ASP A 651 -19.57 7.81 30.02
CA ASP A 651 -20.35 7.24 28.94
C ASP A 651 -20.67 5.76 29.24
N LYS A 652 -21.97 5.48 29.34
CA LYS A 652 -22.53 4.15 29.63
C LYS A 652 -23.20 3.50 28.40
N THR A 653 -23.05 4.09 27.22
CA THR A 653 -23.70 3.58 26.00
C THR A 653 -22.99 2.33 25.47
N ASN A 654 -23.80 1.39 24.97
CA ASN A 654 -23.27 0.16 24.37
C ASN A 654 -22.42 0.45 23.13
N GLU A 655 -22.75 1.50 22.36
CA GLU A 655 -22.05 1.87 21.12
C GLU A 655 -20.63 2.41 21.42
N SER A 656 -20.47 3.35 22.37
CA SER A 656 -19.15 3.82 22.81
C SER A 656 -18.34 2.73 23.51
N PHE A 657 -18.97 1.90 24.34
CA PHE A 657 -18.27 0.80 25.00
C PHE A 657 -17.70 -0.22 24.00
N VAL A 658 -18.50 -0.66 23.03
CA VAL A 658 -18.05 -1.61 21.99
C VAL A 658 -16.93 -1.01 21.15
N LYS A 659 -17.02 0.28 20.80
CA LYS A 659 -15.93 0.98 20.12
C LYS A 659 -14.64 0.93 20.94
N LYS A 660 -14.67 1.33 22.22
CA LYS A 660 -13.48 1.30 23.09
C LYS A 660 -12.95 -0.11 23.37
N LEU A 661 -13.83 -1.10 23.40
CA LEU A 661 -13.44 -2.51 23.50
C LEU A 661 -12.70 -3.01 22.25
N ASN A 662 -13.14 -2.64 21.04
CA ASN A 662 -12.45 -2.99 19.79
C ASN A 662 -11.13 -2.22 19.61
N GLU A 663 -11.08 -0.93 20.00
CA GLU A 663 -9.83 -0.15 20.08
C GLU A 663 -8.82 -0.86 21.00
N ALA A 664 -9.25 -1.32 22.19
CA ALA A 664 -8.41 -2.08 23.11
C ALA A 664 -8.03 -3.47 22.55
N PHE A 665 -8.95 -4.19 21.90
CA PHE A 665 -8.62 -5.47 21.26
C PHE A 665 -7.52 -5.31 20.20
N THR A 666 -7.58 -4.23 19.41
CA THR A 666 -6.57 -3.90 18.41
C THR A 666 -5.23 -3.56 19.10
N LYS A 667 -5.25 -2.59 20.02
CA LYS A 667 -4.06 -2.09 20.75
C LYS A 667 -3.31 -3.17 21.55
N TYR A 668 -4.03 -4.13 22.12
CA TYR A 668 -3.47 -5.20 22.98
C TYR A 668 -3.46 -6.57 22.30
N GLU A 669 -3.58 -6.61 20.96
CA GLU A 669 -3.59 -7.82 20.12
C GLU A 669 -4.59 -8.93 20.52
N ILE A 670 -5.70 -8.57 21.16
CA ILE A 670 -6.75 -9.51 21.58
C ILE A 670 -7.64 -9.84 20.37
N ASN A 671 -6.99 -10.30 19.28
CA ASN A 671 -7.55 -10.37 17.94
C ASN A 671 -8.07 -11.77 17.57
N THR A 672 -7.45 -12.84 18.10
CA THR A 672 -7.95 -14.22 17.91
C THR A 672 -9.25 -14.43 18.69
N CYS A 673 -10.13 -15.31 18.21
CA CYS A 673 -11.35 -15.66 18.94
C CYS A 673 -11.06 -16.10 20.38
N ILE A 674 -10.03 -16.92 20.58
CA ILE A 674 -9.74 -17.48 21.89
C ILE A 674 -9.23 -16.40 22.86
N ARG A 675 -8.36 -15.47 22.42
CA ARG A 675 -7.98 -14.28 23.20
C ARG A 675 -9.20 -13.47 23.65
N LYS A 676 -10.14 -13.17 22.74
CA LYS A 676 -11.38 -12.43 23.05
C LYS A 676 -12.28 -13.17 24.04
N ILE A 677 -12.49 -14.47 23.82
CA ILE A 677 -13.31 -15.32 24.70
C ILE A 677 -12.73 -15.37 26.12
N HIS A 678 -11.40 -15.49 26.26
CA HIS A 678 -10.74 -15.44 27.57
C HIS A 678 -10.83 -14.07 28.23
N PHE A 679 -10.57 -12.97 27.50
CA PHE A 679 -10.66 -11.60 28.03
C PHE A 679 -12.08 -11.28 28.51
N LEU A 680 -13.09 -11.54 27.67
CA LEU A 680 -14.50 -11.32 28.00
C LEU A 680 -14.96 -12.17 29.19
N ALA A 681 -14.46 -13.41 29.34
CA ALA A 681 -14.77 -14.25 30.49
C ALA A 681 -14.21 -13.72 31.82
N GLN A 682 -13.07 -13.01 31.81
CA GLN A 682 -12.57 -12.30 32.99
C GLN A 682 -13.38 -11.03 33.25
N VAL A 683 -13.49 -10.14 32.25
CA VAL A 683 -14.19 -8.85 32.35
C VAL A 683 -15.63 -9.01 32.85
N TYR A 684 -16.37 -9.97 32.30
CA TYR A 684 -17.77 -10.22 32.68
C TYR A 684 -17.92 -10.67 34.14
N TYR A 685 -16.89 -11.30 34.75
CA TYR A 685 -16.89 -11.55 36.19
C TYR A 685 -16.47 -10.31 36.99
N GLU A 686 -15.34 -9.69 36.65
CA GLU A 686 -14.73 -8.57 37.41
C GLU A 686 -15.62 -7.32 37.50
N THR A 687 -16.50 -7.11 36.51
CA THR A 687 -17.40 -5.95 36.42
C THR A 687 -18.81 -6.20 36.97
N ASP A 688 -19.01 -7.33 37.66
CA ASP A 688 -20.34 -7.86 38.01
C ASP A 688 -21.27 -7.84 36.80
N ARG A 689 -20.92 -8.63 35.76
CA ARG A 689 -21.74 -8.81 34.54
C ARG A 689 -21.92 -7.52 33.74
N LEU A 690 -20.88 -6.69 33.74
CA LEU A 690 -20.87 -5.32 33.20
C LEU A 690 -21.91 -4.40 33.85
N GLN A 691 -22.14 -4.54 35.16
CA GLN A 691 -22.98 -3.62 35.94
C GLN A 691 -22.21 -2.51 36.64
N THR A 692 -20.92 -2.72 36.93
CA THR A 692 -20.08 -1.69 37.57
C THR A 692 -18.64 -1.68 37.06
N THR A 693 -18.01 -0.52 37.21
CA THR A 693 -16.59 -0.27 36.95
C THR A 693 -15.79 -0.12 38.25
N LYS A 694 -16.42 -0.28 39.42
CA LYS A 694 -15.84 0.00 40.74
C LYS A 694 -16.24 -1.04 41.79
N GLU A 695 -15.30 -1.45 42.61
CA GLU A 695 -15.50 -2.36 43.74
C GLU A 695 -16.56 -1.79 44.71
N TYR A 696 -17.55 -2.62 45.08
CA TYR A 696 -18.65 -2.19 45.96
C TYR A 696 -18.19 -1.85 47.39
N ASN A 697 -17.34 -2.71 47.98
CA ASN A 697 -16.97 -2.67 49.41
C ASN A 697 -15.45 -2.85 49.61
N GLY A 698 -14.65 -1.98 48.98
CA GLY A 698 -13.19 -2.08 49.02
C GLY A 698 -12.60 -2.01 50.44
N LYS A 699 -11.62 -2.86 50.71
CA LYS A 699 -11.00 -3.01 52.05
C LYS A 699 -10.07 -1.84 52.38
N ASP A 700 -10.04 -1.45 53.65
CA ASP A 700 -9.20 -0.34 54.14
C ASP A 700 -7.70 -0.56 53.86
N SER A 701 -7.24 -1.81 53.84
CA SER A 701 -5.86 -2.22 53.57
C SER A 701 -5.28 -1.72 52.24
N TYR A 702 -6.12 -1.35 51.27
CA TYR A 702 -5.70 -0.81 49.98
C TYR A 702 -6.44 0.46 49.56
N LYS A 703 -7.20 1.12 50.45
CA LYS A 703 -7.78 2.45 50.15
C LYS A 703 -6.67 3.49 49.96
N PRO A 704 -6.83 4.47 49.04
CA PRO A 704 -7.97 4.68 48.13
C PRO A 704 -7.97 3.80 46.85
N TYR A 705 -6.92 3.01 46.64
CA TYR A 705 -6.65 2.16 45.48
C TYR A 705 -7.45 0.84 45.48
N VAL A 706 -8.75 0.94 45.76
CA VAL A 706 -9.76 -0.12 45.59
C VAL A 706 -9.97 -0.47 44.12
N GLY A 707 -10.57 -1.63 43.83
CA GLY A 707 -10.75 -2.15 42.48
C GLY A 707 -11.51 -1.21 41.55
N ARG A 708 -10.92 -0.89 40.39
CA ARG A 708 -11.55 -0.08 39.33
C ARG A 708 -11.22 -0.56 37.91
N GLY A 709 -12.04 -0.17 36.93
CA GLY A 709 -11.89 -0.55 35.52
C GLY A 709 -12.35 -2.00 35.25
N LEU A 710 -12.29 -2.44 33.99
CA LEU A 710 -12.87 -3.74 33.60
C LEU A 710 -12.13 -4.97 34.17
N MET A 711 -10.94 -4.79 34.75
CA MET A 711 -10.14 -5.85 35.37
C MET A 711 -9.82 -5.57 36.85
N GLN A 712 -10.59 -4.67 37.49
CA GLN A 712 -10.48 -4.30 38.90
C GLN A 712 -9.04 -4.02 39.38
N LEU A 713 -8.38 -3.07 38.71
CA LEU A 713 -7.07 -2.57 39.08
C LEU A 713 -7.08 -2.10 40.54
N THR A 714 -6.19 -2.68 41.35
CA THR A 714 -6.16 -2.55 42.82
C THR A 714 -4.71 -2.35 43.28
N TRP A 715 -4.53 -1.75 44.45
CA TRP A 715 -3.24 -1.39 45.08
C TRP A 715 -2.48 -0.24 44.40
N LYS A 716 -1.82 0.59 45.20
CA LYS A 716 -1.04 1.75 44.75
C LYS A 716 0.01 1.38 43.70
N ASP A 717 0.68 0.24 43.87
CA ASP A 717 1.68 -0.27 42.93
C ASP A 717 1.09 -0.63 41.55
N GLY A 718 -0.18 -1.09 41.49
CA GLY A 718 -0.87 -1.36 40.23
C GLY A 718 -1.25 -0.07 39.49
N TYR A 719 -1.79 0.91 40.22
CA TYR A 719 -2.07 2.24 39.71
C TYR A 719 -0.79 2.98 39.25
N ALA A 720 0.31 2.84 40.00
CA ALA A 720 1.61 3.37 39.64
C ALA A 720 2.20 2.69 38.39
N GLY A 721 1.99 1.38 38.24
CA GLY A 721 2.30 0.64 37.01
C GLY A 721 1.57 1.22 35.80
N TYR A 722 0.25 1.40 35.88
CA TYR A 722 -0.52 1.98 34.76
C TYR A 722 -0.15 3.45 34.49
N LYS A 723 0.10 4.26 35.53
CA LYS A 723 0.61 5.64 35.37
C LYS A 723 1.94 5.67 34.63
N SER A 724 2.87 4.79 34.99
CA SER A 724 4.20 4.70 34.36
C SER A 724 4.15 4.24 32.90
N TYR A 725 3.12 3.46 32.53
CA TYR A 725 2.86 3.04 31.16
C TYR A 725 2.13 4.08 30.31
N SER A 726 1.09 4.72 30.86
CA SER A 726 0.16 5.57 30.10
C SER A 726 0.46 7.07 30.17
N GLY A 727 1.33 7.50 31.09
CA GLY A 727 1.52 8.90 31.47
C GLY A 727 0.36 9.53 32.25
N VAL A 728 -0.81 8.87 32.32
CA VAL A 728 -2.02 9.40 32.97
C VAL A 728 -1.90 9.26 34.50
N ASP A 729 -2.03 10.37 35.24
CA ASP A 729 -1.92 10.34 36.70
C ASP A 729 -3.18 9.79 37.40
N VAL A 730 -3.35 8.48 37.29
CA VAL A 730 -4.32 7.69 38.05
C VAL A 730 -3.88 7.43 39.49
N VAL A 731 -2.66 7.83 39.90
CA VAL A 731 -2.20 7.63 41.30
C VAL A 731 -2.78 8.70 42.22
N THR A 732 -2.89 9.94 41.73
CA THR A 732 -3.65 11.01 42.40
C THR A 732 -5.12 10.98 42.03
N ASN A 733 -5.46 10.78 40.74
CA ASN A 733 -6.83 10.80 40.23
C ASN A 733 -7.41 9.38 40.06
N TYR A 734 -7.29 8.53 41.08
CA TYR A 734 -7.62 7.10 41.01
C TYR A 734 -9.07 6.78 40.58
N GLU A 735 -10.02 7.70 40.79
CA GLU A 735 -11.42 7.51 40.38
C GLU A 735 -11.59 7.49 38.85
N LYS A 736 -10.73 8.17 38.08
CA LYS A 736 -10.77 8.18 36.60
C LYS A 736 -10.78 6.77 35.99
N VAL A 737 -10.16 5.80 36.65
CA VAL A 737 -10.13 4.38 36.20
C VAL A 737 -11.52 3.70 36.26
N ALA A 738 -12.47 4.25 37.01
CA ALA A 738 -13.88 3.82 37.02
C ALA A 738 -14.85 4.84 36.43
N GLU A 739 -14.44 6.11 36.28
CA GLU A 739 -15.30 7.22 35.89
C GLU A 739 -15.09 7.67 34.43
N GLU A 740 -13.94 7.38 33.79
CA GLU A 740 -13.69 7.67 32.37
C GLU A 740 -13.67 6.38 31.54
N LEU A 741 -14.57 6.25 30.55
CA LEU A 741 -14.72 5.05 29.72
C LEU A 741 -13.41 4.65 29.02
N ASN A 742 -12.66 5.62 28.51
CA ASN A 742 -11.40 5.35 27.82
C ASN A 742 -10.38 4.65 28.74
N LEU A 743 -10.24 5.11 29.99
CA LEU A 743 -9.31 4.51 30.97
C LEU A 743 -9.86 3.23 31.58
N THR A 744 -11.18 3.15 31.79
CA THR A 744 -11.90 1.95 32.26
C THR A 744 -11.59 0.74 31.38
N VAL A 745 -11.56 0.92 30.05
CA VAL A 745 -11.23 -0.16 29.10
C VAL A 745 -9.71 -0.31 28.91
N ASP A 746 -8.96 0.78 28.72
CA ASP A 746 -7.52 0.72 28.43
C ASP A 746 -6.70 0.09 29.57
N THR A 747 -7.05 0.37 30.84
CA THR A 747 -6.41 -0.26 32.00
C THR A 747 -6.56 -1.78 32.03
N ALA A 748 -7.67 -2.32 31.52
CA ALA A 748 -7.90 -3.75 31.48
C ALA A 748 -7.10 -4.44 30.35
N GLY A 749 -6.96 -3.78 29.20
CA GLY A 749 -6.07 -4.22 28.13
C GLY A 749 -4.59 -4.16 28.54
N TRP A 750 -4.17 -3.09 29.21
CA TRP A 750 -2.85 -3.01 29.83
C TRP A 750 -2.62 -4.13 30.85
N PHE A 751 -3.61 -4.41 31.71
CA PHE A 751 -3.51 -5.51 32.68
C PHE A 751 -3.31 -6.86 31.98
N TRP A 752 -4.03 -7.09 30.88
CA TRP A 752 -3.93 -8.30 30.05
C TRP A 752 -2.56 -8.51 29.42
N GLN A 753 -1.95 -7.43 28.91
CA GLN A 753 -0.64 -7.50 28.25
C GLN A 753 0.51 -7.55 29.27
N GLN A 754 0.46 -6.71 30.31
CA GLN A 754 1.63 -6.44 31.15
C GLN A 754 1.36 -5.94 32.58
N GLY A 755 0.12 -5.67 32.99
CA GLY A 755 -0.13 -5.12 34.34
C GLY A 755 -0.05 -6.12 35.49
N LYS A 756 0.00 -7.44 35.22
CA LYS A 756 0.20 -8.44 36.27
C LYS A 756 1.67 -8.53 36.70
N GLN A 757 1.98 -7.93 37.84
CA GLN A 757 3.31 -7.96 38.44
C GLN A 757 3.70 -9.37 38.93
N LEU A 758 4.82 -9.88 38.42
CA LEU A 758 5.51 -11.12 38.80
C LEU A 758 7.00 -10.84 39.11
N SER A 759 7.74 -11.89 39.48
CA SER A 759 9.20 -11.83 39.63
C SER A 759 9.91 -11.42 38.32
N LYS A 760 11.11 -10.86 38.46
CA LYS A 760 12.01 -10.41 37.37
C LYS A 760 12.53 -11.58 36.49
N GLY A 761 13.21 -11.27 35.40
CA GLY A 761 13.77 -12.23 34.43
C GLY A 761 12.97 -12.36 33.12
N SER A 762 13.57 -12.99 32.10
CA SER A 762 13.04 -13.11 30.73
C SER A 762 11.99 -14.21 30.52
N THR A 763 11.83 -15.11 31.49
CA THR A 763 10.98 -16.32 31.38
C THR A 763 10.07 -16.44 32.59
N TRP A 764 8.87 -16.99 32.36
CA TRP A 764 7.95 -17.43 33.40
C TRP A 764 7.59 -18.90 33.20
N THR A 765 8.12 -19.76 34.07
CA THR A 765 7.66 -21.14 34.23
C THR A 765 6.39 -21.12 35.10
N VAL A 766 5.29 -21.71 34.62
CA VAL A 766 4.02 -21.75 35.35
C VAL A 766 4.20 -22.58 36.64
N PRO A 767 4.00 -21.98 37.83
CA PRO A 767 4.25 -22.65 39.10
C PRO A 767 3.20 -23.73 39.37
N LYS A 768 3.62 -24.82 40.03
CA LYS A 768 2.69 -25.88 40.44
C LYS A 768 1.66 -25.33 41.43
N THR A 769 0.41 -25.28 40.99
CA THR A 769 -0.76 -24.82 41.74
C THR A 769 -1.98 -25.65 41.35
N SER A 770 -2.98 -25.72 42.24
CA SER A 770 -4.28 -26.35 41.97
C SER A 770 -5.10 -25.70 40.84
N PHE A 771 -4.59 -24.61 40.25
CA PHE A 771 -5.08 -23.99 39.02
C PHE A 771 -4.37 -24.60 37.81
N SER A 772 -3.04 -24.50 37.77
CA SER A 772 -2.20 -25.03 36.70
C SER A 772 -2.26 -26.55 36.52
N GLU A 773 -2.57 -27.28 37.60
CA GLU A 773 -2.77 -28.74 37.55
C GLU A 773 -4.12 -29.12 36.92
N TYR A 774 -5.08 -28.19 36.86
CA TYR A 774 -6.40 -28.42 36.27
C TYR A 774 -6.41 -28.16 34.75
N ASP A 775 -5.74 -27.09 34.30
CA ASP A 775 -5.62 -26.76 32.87
C ASP A 775 -4.38 -27.37 32.19
N GLY A 776 -3.55 -28.11 32.93
CA GLY A 776 -2.38 -28.84 32.41
C GLY A 776 -1.18 -27.94 32.07
N SER A 777 -1.19 -26.70 32.54
CA SER A 777 -0.16 -25.69 32.29
C SER A 777 1.05 -25.77 33.24
N THR A 778 1.00 -26.57 34.32
CA THR A 778 2.12 -26.70 35.26
C THR A 778 3.44 -27.00 34.54
N GLY A 779 4.47 -26.20 34.81
CA GLY A 779 5.80 -26.38 34.22
C GLY A 779 5.91 -25.99 32.74
N LYS A 780 4.87 -25.41 32.13
CA LYS A 780 5.01 -24.73 30.82
C LYS A 780 5.76 -23.42 30.99
N GLU A 781 6.47 -23.00 29.95
CA GLU A 781 7.25 -21.77 29.96
C GLU A 781 6.71 -20.77 28.96
N PHE A 782 6.66 -19.51 29.39
CA PHE A 782 6.23 -18.37 28.58
C PHE A 782 7.29 -17.25 28.68
N PRO A 783 7.49 -16.46 27.61
CA PRO A 783 8.32 -15.27 27.69
C PRO A 783 7.71 -14.27 28.67
N LYS A 784 8.58 -13.54 29.39
CA LYS A 784 8.23 -12.54 30.39
C LYS A 784 9.08 -11.30 30.12
N GLN A 785 8.45 -10.14 30.01
CA GLN A 785 9.13 -8.86 29.83
C GLN A 785 9.32 -8.18 31.19
N GLU A 786 10.44 -7.48 31.38
CA GLU A 786 10.65 -6.64 32.57
C GLU A 786 10.16 -5.21 32.33
N TYR A 787 9.46 -4.66 33.31
CA TYR A 787 8.92 -3.31 33.31
C TYR A 787 9.36 -2.55 34.55
N THR A 788 9.47 -1.23 34.42
CA THR A 788 9.82 -0.31 35.48
C THR A 788 8.63 0.59 35.80
N TYR A 789 8.39 0.89 37.07
CA TYR A 789 7.35 1.83 37.50
C TYR A 789 7.83 2.65 38.70
N GLU A 790 7.37 3.89 38.80
CA GLU A 790 7.70 4.76 39.94
C GLU A 790 6.53 4.91 40.90
N VAL A 791 6.80 4.70 42.19
CA VAL A 791 5.83 4.89 43.26
C VAL A 791 6.53 5.50 44.47
N ASP A 792 5.98 6.61 44.99
CA ASP A 792 6.54 7.35 46.14
C ASP A 792 8.02 7.73 46.00
N GLY A 793 8.43 8.11 44.79
CA GLY A 793 9.82 8.47 44.46
C GLY A 793 10.78 7.28 44.35
N VAL A 794 10.28 6.05 44.44
CA VAL A 794 11.08 4.82 44.32
C VAL A 794 10.77 4.13 42.99
N SER A 795 11.81 3.96 42.17
CA SER A 795 11.75 3.15 40.96
C SER A 795 11.77 1.65 41.31
N LYS A 796 10.72 0.93 40.93
CA LYS A 796 10.53 -0.51 41.14
C LYS A 796 10.54 -1.24 39.79
N LYS A 797 11.01 -2.50 39.78
CA LYS A 797 10.99 -3.39 38.60
C LYS A 797 10.25 -4.70 38.87
N TYR A 798 9.43 -5.12 37.92
CA TYR A 798 8.70 -6.39 37.92
C TYR A 798 8.83 -7.08 36.55
N GLY A 799 8.52 -8.37 36.48
CA GLY A 799 8.29 -9.06 35.21
C GLY A 799 6.80 -9.29 34.98
N ALA A 800 6.32 -9.30 33.73
CA ALA A 800 4.95 -9.69 33.41
C ALA A 800 4.88 -10.60 32.16
N VAL A 801 3.86 -11.47 32.15
CA VAL A 801 3.54 -12.37 31.05
C VAL A 801 2.30 -11.86 30.32
N ASN A 802 2.34 -11.83 28.98
CA ASN A 802 1.21 -11.43 28.17
C ASN A 802 0.15 -12.55 28.14
N PHE A 803 -1.06 -12.27 28.65
CA PHE A 803 -2.13 -13.25 28.80
C PHE A 803 -2.65 -13.76 27.44
N ASN A 804 -2.38 -13.06 26.33
CA ASN A 804 -2.65 -13.58 24.99
C ASN A 804 -2.02 -14.95 24.75
N LEU A 805 -0.78 -15.17 25.23
CA LEU A 805 -0.06 -16.44 25.08
C LEU A 805 -0.71 -17.57 25.91
N LEU A 806 -1.25 -17.22 27.06
CA LEU A 806 -1.98 -18.15 27.94
C LEU A 806 -3.37 -18.48 27.38
N ALA A 807 -4.02 -17.51 26.73
CA ALA A 807 -5.32 -17.68 26.09
C ALA A 807 -5.22 -18.50 24.79
N ASP A 808 -4.19 -18.28 23.96
CA ASP A 808 -3.91 -19.12 22.80
C ASP A 808 -3.54 -20.58 23.19
N ALA A 809 -3.05 -20.79 24.42
CA ALA A 809 -2.85 -22.10 25.04
C ALA A 809 -4.09 -22.65 25.79
N ASP A 810 -5.17 -21.86 25.87
CA ASP A 810 -6.46 -22.14 26.53
C ASP A 810 -6.43 -22.29 28.07
N TYR A 811 -5.42 -21.73 28.74
CA TYR A 811 -5.14 -21.90 30.19
C TYR A 811 -5.99 -20.98 31.10
N ILE A 812 -7.30 -21.22 31.13
CA ILE A 812 -8.29 -20.40 31.88
C ILE A 812 -8.09 -20.41 33.39
N ASP A 813 -7.72 -21.54 33.99
CA ASP A 813 -7.50 -21.63 35.45
C ASP A 813 -6.27 -20.79 35.84
N THR A 814 -5.23 -20.84 35.02
CA THR A 814 -3.99 -20.06 35.20
C THR A 814 -4.22 -18.57 35.00
N ILE A 815 -4.98 -18.16 33.98
CA ILE A 815 -5.38 -16.74 33.81
C ILE A 815 -6.22 -16.28 35.00
N SER A 816 -7.20 -17.09 35.43
CA SER A 816 -8.04 -16.79 36.62
C SER A 816 -7.20 -16.59 37.88
N TRP A 817 -6.15 -17.40 38.07
CA TRP A 817 -5.20 -17.24 39.17
C TRP A 817 -4.32 -15.99 39.03
N LEU A 818 -3.85 -15.67 37.82
CA LEU A 818 -3.08 -14.46 37.58
C LEU A 818 -3.91 -13.18 37.78
N VAL A 819 -5.20 -13.17 37.41
CA VAL A 819 -6.09 -12.03 37.67
C VAL A 819 -6.32 -11.86 39.18
N ASN A 820 -6.90 -12.85 39.86
CA ASN A 820 -7.42 -12.66 41.23
C ASN A 820 -6.49 -13.17 42.36
N GLY A 821 -5.50 -14.02 42.05
CA GLY A 821 -4.59 -14.66 43.02
C GLY A 821 -5.21 -15.79 43.86
N GLY A 822 -6.54 -15.79 44.05
CA GLY A 822 -7.30 -16.78 44.80
C GLY A 822 -8.32 -17.56 43.96
N GLY A 823 -9.10 -18.41 44.64
CA GLY A 823 -10.14 -19.25 44.00
C GLY A 823 -11.44 -18.52 43.65
N ASN A 824 -11.57 -17.24 44.01
CA ASN A 824 -12.83 -16.50 43.86
C ASN A 824 -13.15 -16.21 42.38
N GLY A 825 -14.38 -16.53 41.97
CA GLY A 825 -14.80 -16.41 40.56
C GLY A 825 -14.25 -17.47 39.62
N ARG A 826 -13.44 -18.43 40.09
CA ARG A 826 -12.78 -19.44 39.24
C ARG A 826 -13.80 -20.31 38.50
N ALA A 827 -14.89 -20.70 39.14
CA ALA A 827 -15.92 -21.54 38.53
C ALA A 827 -16.75 -20.76 37.51
N GLU A 828 -17.04 -19.50 37.83
CA GLU A 828 -17.83 -18.56 37.06
C GLU A 828 -17.11 -18.16 35.77
N ARG A 829 -15.84 -17.73 35.84
CA ARG A 829 -14.99 -17.44 34.66
C ARG A 829 -14.91 -18.64 33.72
N LYS A 830 -14.86 -19.87 34.26
CA LYS A 830 -14.86 -21.12 33.46
C LYS A 830 -16.23 -21.41 32.84
N LYS A 831 -17.33 -21.12 33.54
CA LYS A 831 -18.69 -21.16 32.97
C LYS A 831 -18.82 -20.15 31.83
N TYR A 832 -18.40 -18.91 32.03
CA TYR A 832 -18.46 -17.84 31.04
C TYR A 832 -17.57 -18.13 29.84
N LEU A 833 -16.36 -18.65 30.03
CA LEU A 833 -15.52 -19.14 28.92
C LEU A 833 -16.22 -20.24 28.12
N LYS A 834 -16.83 -21.23 28.79
CA LYS A 834 -17.57 -22.32 28.13
C LYS A 834 -18.78 -21.78 27.35
N GLU A 835 -19.48 -20.78 27.86
CA GLU A 835 -20.62 -20.17 27.18
C GLU A 835 -20.18 -19.28 26.01
N LEU A 836 -19.17 -18.43 26.20
CA LEU A 836 -18.54 -17.65 25.13
C LEU A 836 -18.00 -18.56 24.02
N LYS A 837 -17.41 -19.72 24.33
CA LYS A 837 -17.06 -20.73 23.33
C LYS A 837 -18.27 -21.28 22.57
N LYS A 838 -19.46 -21.40 23.18
CA LYS A 838 -20.69 -21.73 22.44
C LYS A 838 -21.19 -20.57 21.57
N ILE A 839 -21.19 -19.34 22.09
CA ILE A 839 -21.67 -18.14 21.38
C ILE A 839 -20.78 -17.83 20.16
N PHE A 840 -19.46 -17.91 20.34
CA PHE A 840 -18.45 -17.79 19.30
C PHE A 840 -18.28 -19.10 18.50
N LYS A 841 -18.92 -20.20 18.93
CA LYS A 841 -18.81 -21.56 18.36
C LYS A 841 -17.37 -22.00 18.11
N TYR A 842 -16.52 -21.76 19.12
CA TYR A 842 -15.12 -22.12 19.13
C TYR A 842 -14.93 -23.52 19.76
N PRO A 843 -14.12 -24.41 19.15
CA PRO A 843 -13.30 -24.18 17.97
C PRO A 843 -14.07 -24.31 16.64
N GLU A 844 -15.22 -24.99 16.62
CA GLU A 844 -15.88 -25.58 15.45
C GLU A 844 -16.05 -24.68 14.20
N GLU A 845 -16.35 -23.39 14.37
CA GLU A 845 -16.47 -22.42 13.25
C GLU A 845 -15.30 -21.39 13.22
N CYS A 846 -14.35 -21.47 14.15
CA CYS A 846 -13.46 -20.37 14.53
C CYS A 846 -11.99 -20.79 14.78
N ILE A 847 -11.43 -21.70 13.96
CA ILE A 847 -10.11 -22.33 14.19
C ILE A 847 -8.90 -21.43 13.86
N HIS A 848 -9.06 -20.31 13.14
CA HIS A 848 -7.94 -19.49 12.66
C HIS A 848 -7.33 -18.53 13.71
N GLY A 849 -7.01 -19.08 14.88
CA GLY A 849 -5.78 -18.69 15.57
C GLY A 849 -4.59 -19.27 14.81
N LEU A 850 -3.84 -18.45 14.09
CA LEU A 850 -2.51 -18.84 13.63
C LEU A 850 -1.68 -19.17 14.86
N LYS A 851 -1.16 -20.41 14.96
CA LYS A 851 -0.06 -20.69 15.87
C LYS A 851 1.18 -19.97 15.35
N THR A 852 1.43 -18.77 15.84
CA THR A 852 2.78 -18.23 15.89
C THR A 852 3.61 -19.23 16.68
N THR A 853 4.48 -19.96 15.98
CA THR A 853 5.46 -20.81 16.64
C THR A 853 6.40 -19.87 17.39
N PRO A 854 6.60 -20.02 18.71
CA PRO A 854 7.35 -19.04 19.48
C PRO A 854 8.80 -19.02 19.02
N ALA A 855 9.20 -17.91 18.38
CA ALA A 855 10.61 -17.61 18.16
C ALA A 855 11.27 -17.41 19.52
N SER A 856 12.39 -18.10 19.73
CA SER A 856 13.04 -18.18 21.04
C SER A 856 13.93 -16.97 21.32
N GLY A 857 13.61 -16.21 22.36
CA GLY A 857 14.58 -15.43 23.12
C GLY A 857 15.01 -14.09 22.51
N GLY A 858 14.33 -13.02 22.95
CA GLY A 858 14.77 -11.63 22.80
C GLY A 858 14.24 -10.80 23.97
N GLY A 859 15.05 -9.88 24.50
CA GLY A 859 14.60 -8.94 25.54
C GLY A 859 13.66 -7.92 24.91
N ALA A 860 12.38 -7.95 25.29
CA ALA A 860 11.34 -7.16 24.63
C ALA A 860 11.45 -5.66 24.92
N VAL A 861 11.10 -4.87 23.90
CA VAL A 861 11.39 -3.43 23.75
C VAL A 861 10.09 -2.65 23.75
N ASN A 862 10.08 -1.48 24.38
CA ASN A 862 8.94 -0.58 24.42
C ASN A 862 9.06 0.46 23.28
N ILE A 863 8.00 0.62 22.49
CA ILE A 863 7.90 1.67 21.47
C ILE A 863 6.88 2.70 21.94
N HIS A 864 7.37 3.87 22.34
CA HIS A 864 6.62 5.01 22.84
C HIS A 864 6.29 5.98 21.71
N PHE A 865 5.14 6.66 21.79
CA PHE A 865 4.69 7.65 20.80
C PHE A 865 4.44 8.99 21.51
N GLU A 866 5.37 9.93 21.37
CA GLU A 866 5.41 11.21 22.11
C GLU A 866 5.60 12.41 21.16
N GLY A 867 4.50 12.88 20.56
CA GLY A 867 4.46 14.12 19.79
C GLY A 867 3.08 14.36 19.16
N GLU A 868 2.76 15.61 18.78
CA GLU A 868 1.46 16.02 18.21
C GLU A 868 1.05 15.22 16.94
N THR A 869 1.99 14.48 16.33
CA THR A 869 1.76 13.65 15.13
C THR A 869 2.32 12.23 15.25
N ALA A 870 2.67 11.76 16.45
CA ALA A 870 3.12 10.38 16.66
C ALA A 870 1.90 9.47 16.87
N SER A 871 1.43 8.80 15.83
CA SER A 871 0.30 7.86 15.91
C SER A 871 0.77 6.42 15.98
N ALA A 872 0.17 5.63 16.87
CA ALA A 872 0.36 4.19 16.89
C ALA A 872 -0.03 3.54 15.55
N ASP A 873 -1.08 4.05 14.90
CA ASP A 873 -1.59 3.55 13.61
C ASP A 873 -0.78 4.10 12.41
N GLY A 874 0.12 5.07 12.65
CA GLY A 874 1.02 5.62 11.64
C GLY A 874 2.20 4.71 11.28
N ILE A 875 2.38 3.59 11.99
CA ILE A 875 3.31 2.51 11.64
C ILE A 875 2.65 1.12 11.74
N SER A 876 2.99 0.21 10.83
CA SER A 876 2.46 -1.14 10.80
C SER A 876 3.14 -2.07 11.81
N GLN A 877 2.53 -3.24 12.03
CA GLN A 877 3.12 -4.32 12.82
C GLN A 877 4.50 -4.76 12.33
N ARG A 878 4.79 -4.70 11.02
CA ARG A 878 6.11 -5.05 10.48
C ARG A 878 7.17 -4.09 10.99
N THR A 879 6.88 -2.79 10.96
CA THR A 879 7.77 -1.73 11.49
C THR A 879 7.97 -1.88 13.00
N ARG A 880 6.91 -2.25 13.75
CA ARG A 880 7.00 -2.53 15.19
C ARG A 880 7.97 -3.67 15.49
N THR A 881 7.81 -4.83 14.86
CA THR A 881 8.73 -5.96 15.03
C THR A 881 10.17 -5.65 14.58
N ILE A 882 10.37 -4.86 13.51
CA ILE A 882 11.71 -4.39 13.12
C ILE A 882 12.35 -3.55 14.23
N LEU A 883 11.60 -2.59 14.80
CA LEU A 883 12.06 -1.73 15.88
C LEU A 883 12.31 -2.50 17.18
N GLU A 884 11.48 -3.50 17.49
CA GLU A 884 11.67 -4.41 18.63
C GLU A 884 12.98 -5.20 18.48
N GLU A 885 13.18 -5.88 17.36
CA GLU A 885 14.40 -6.65 17.07
C GLU A 885 15.67 -5.76 17.08
N VAL A 886 15.60 -4.57 16.49
CA VAL A 886 16.68 -3.57 16.50
C VAL A 886 16.97 -3.07 17.91
N GLY A 887 15.92 -2.79 18.70
CA GLY A 887 16.06 -2.37 20.09
C GLY A 887 16.73 -3.44 20.94
N THR A 888 16.34 -4.71 20.80
CA THR A 888 16.98 -5.84 21.49
C THR A 888 18.46 -5.95 21.11
N ALA A 889 18.78 -5.91 19.81
CA ALA A 889 20.15 -6.05 19.31
C ALA A 889 21.06 -4.88 19.77
N SER A 890 20.56 -3.65 19.70
CA SER A 890 21.27 -2.43 20.11
C SER A 890 21.16 -2.13 21.61
N LYS A 891 20.49 -2.99 22.40
CA LYS A 891 20.20 -2.82 23.84
C LYS A 891 19.46 -1.51 24.16
N ASN A 892 18.68 -1.01 23.21
CA ASN A 892 17.73 0.09 23.39
C ASN A 892 16.37 -0.50 23.75
N ASN A 893 16.11 -0.66 25.05
CA ASN A 893 14.87 -1.25 25.57
C ASN A 893 13.66 -0.30 25.41
N ASP A 894 13.90 0.98 25.13
CA ASP A 894 12.90 2.02 24.97
C ASP A 894 13.22 2.87 23.72
N ILE A 895 12.26 2.99 22.81
CA ILE A 895 12.35 3.73 21.54
C ILE A 895 11.23 4.76 21.53
N TYR A 896 11.56 6.04 21.32
CA TYR A 896 10.59 7.13 21.39
C TYR A 896 10.34 7.74 20.01
N ILE A 897 9.18 7.46 19.43
CA ILE A 897 8.72 8.01 18.17
C ILE A 897 8.04 9.37 18.41
N THR A 898 8.56 10.43 17.80
CA THR A 898 8.09 11.82 17.96
C THR A 898 7.17 12.30 16.83
N SER A 899 7.08 11.54 15.73
CA SER A 899 6.12 11.76 14.65
C SER A 899 5.95 10.49 13.80
N THR A 900 4.84 10.38 13.07
CA THR A 900 4.59 9.39 12.04
C THR A 900 3.96 10.03 10.80
N ALA A 901 3.70 9.23 9.77
CA ALA A 901 2.97 9.64 8.56
C ALA A 901 1.65 10.40 8.85
N ARG A 902 1.31 11.34 7.97
CA ARG A 902 0.31 12.41 8.14
C ARG A 902 -0.64 12.50 6.94
N THR A 903 -1.80 13.14 7.12
CA THR A 903 -2.61 13.60 5.97
C THR A 903 -2.17 14.99 5.50
N PRO A 904 -2.47 15.39 4.24
CA PRO A 904 -2.26 16.75 3.76
C PRO A 904 -2.87 17.83 4.68
N GLY A 905 -4.07 17.60 5.23
CA GLY A 905 -4.73 18.48 6.20
C GLY A 905 -4.05 18.53 7.58
N ASP A 906 -3.41 17.45 8.03
CA ASP A 906 -2.55 17.51 9.23
C ASP A 906 -1.33 18.38 8.97
N GLN A 907 -0.63 18.18 7.84
CA GLN A 907 0.53 18.99 7.48
C GLN A 907 0.14 20.47 7.27
N ALA A 908 -1.02 20.77 6.67
CA ALA A 908 -1.56 22.13 6.57
C ALA A 908 -1.78 22.77 7.95
N ARG A 909 -2.42 22.05 8.89
CA ARG A 909 -2.62 22.50 10.29
C ARG A 909 -1.30 22.78 11.00
N ILE A 910 -0.31 21.90 10.86
CA ILE A 910 1.01 22.04 11.48
C ILE A 910 1.77 23.24 10.90
N MET A 911 1.76 23.40 9.57
CA MET A 911 2.38 24.55 8.91
C MET A 911 1.71 25.84 9.35
N TYR A 912 0.38 25.92 9.33
CA TYR A 912 -0.37 27.08 9.83
C TYR A 912 0.01 27.41 11.29
N GLY A 913 0.03 26.42 12.18
CA GLY A 913 0.38 26.57 13.60
C GLY A 913 1.83 27.02 13.82
N ASN A 914 2.77 26.53 13.02
CA ASN A 914 4.18 26.94 13.13
C ASN A 914 4.42 28.34 12.58
N ILE A 915 3.73 28.75 11.50
CA ILE A 915 3.81 30.13 10.98
C ILE A 915 3.20 31.11 11.98
N SER A 916 2.06 30.78 12.59
CA SER A 916 1.37 31.67 13.56
C SER A 916 2.11 31.81 14.90
N ARG A 917 2.85 30.77 15.33
CA ARG A 917 3.75 30.80 16.50
C ARG A 917 5.09 31.51 16.22
N THR A 918 5.48 31.71 14.96
CA THR A 918 6.79 32.28 14.59
C THR A 918 6.66 33.43 13.57
N SER A 919 7.05 33.23 12.31
CA SER A 919 6.75 34.15 11.21
C SER A 919 6.83 33.45 9.85
N VAL A 920 6.23 34.06 8.82
CA VAL A 920 6.37 33.63 7.42
C VAL A 920 7.85 33.52 7.02
N ALA A 921 8.67 34.55 7.33
CA ALA A 921 10.10 34.55 7.00
C ALA A 921 10.88 33.46 7.74
N THR A 922 10.49 33.13 8.98
CA THR A 922 11.11 32.04 9.75
C THR A 922 10.81 30.68 9.15
N GLN A 923 9.55 30.41 8.76
CA GLN A 923 9.17 29.12 8.21
C GLN A 923 9.68 28.90 6.78
N LYS A 924 9.81 29.97 5.96
CA LYS A 924 10.48 29.91 4.65
C LYS A 924 12.00 29.61 4.73
N GLY A 925 12.59 29.69 5.93
CA GLY A 925 13.95 29.21 6.18
C GLY A 925 14.05 27.71 6.50
N ILE A 926 12.93 26.99 6.55
CA ILE A 926 12.83 25.58 7.01
C ILE A 926 12.31 24.66 5.89
N TYR A 927 11.38 25.13 5.06
CA TYR A 927 10.80 24.36 3.97
C TYR A 927 11.53 24.57 2.63
N ALA A 928 11.40 23.60 1.71
CA ALA A 928 11.77 23.78 0.31
C ALA A 928 10.68 24.53 -0.47
N ASN A 929 10.97 24.95 -1.72
CA ASN A 929 10.08 25.72 -2.61
C ASN A 929 8.59 25.29 -2.62
N ALA A 930 8.28 24.00 -2.50
CA ALA A 930 6.90 23.52 -2.45
C ALA A 930 6.19 23.91 -1.13
N GLY A 931 6.84 23.73 0.02
CA GLY A 931 6.30 24.21 1.30
C GLY A 931 6.28 25.74 1.39
N ASP A 932 7.22 26.41 0.74
CA ASP A 932 7.25 27.86 0.60
C ASP A 932 6.00 28.43 -0.10
N GLN A 933 5.51 27.75 -1.14
CA GLN A 933 4.28 28.10 -1.83
C GLN A 933 3.02 27.83 -0.98
N VAL A 934 3.06 26.86 -0.06
CA VAL A 934 1.99 26.64 0.93
C VAL A 934 2.03 27.73 2.01
N ILE A 935 3.22 28.22 2.40
CA ILE A 935 3.39 29.38 3.27
C ILE A 935 2.90 30.68 2.59
N ASP A 936 3.04 30.81 1.27
CA ASP A 936 2.48 31.95 0.53
C ASP A 936 0.95 31.94 0.50
N VAL A 937 0.30 30.75 0.49
CA VAL A 937 -1.16 30.64 0.67
C VAL A 937 -1.59 31.11 2.07
N TYR A 938 -0.85 30.75 3.13
CA TYR A 938 -1.06 31.31 4.47
C TYR A 938 -0.98 32.85 4.46
N ALA A 939 0.08 33.40 3.86
CA ALA A 939 0.32 34.85 3.84
C ALA A 939 -0.75 35.60 3.05
N ALA A 940 -1.17 35.08 1.89
CA ALA A 940 -2.26 35.63 1.09
C ALA A 940 -3.61 35.55 1.82
N GLY A 941 -3.92 34.41 2.43
CA GLY A 941 -5.15 34.19 3.19
C GLY A 941 -5.29 35.10 4.40
N LYS A 942 -4.21 35.30 5.17
CA LYS A 942 -4.16 36.28 6.28
C LYS A 942 -4.29 37.72 5.79
N LYS A 943 -3.62 38.10 4.69
CA LYS A 943 -3.75 39.43 4.09
C LYS A 943 -5.18 39.71 3.56
N ALA A 944 -5.90 38.66 3.14
CA ALA A 944 -7.29 38.73 2.70
C ALA A 944 -8.33 38.62 3.83
N GLY A 945 -7.91 38.48 5.09
CA GLY A 945 -8.82 38.41 6.25
C GLY A 945 -9.65 37.13 6.35
N LYS A 946 -9.22 36.03 5.71
CA LYS A 946 -9.94 34.74 5.72
C LYS A 946 -9.93 34.07 7.11
N SER A 947 -10.88 33.17 7.35
CA SER A 947 -10.92 32.40 8.60
C SER A 947 -9.77 31.39 8.67
N GLU A 948 -9.47 30.92 9.88
CA GLU A 948 -8.44 29.88 10.11
C GLU A 948 -8.72 28.60 9.30
N ALA A 949 -9.97 28.15 9.27
CA ALA A 949 -10.38 26.96 8.54
C ALA A 949 -10.24 27.11 7.02
N ASP A 950 -10.60 28.28 6.47
CA ASP A 950 -10.44 28.54 5.03
C ASP A 950 -8.97 28.55 4.61
N ILE A 951 -8.10 29.17 5.41
CA ILE A 951 -6.66 29.24 5.14
C ILE A 951 -6.05 27.84 5.20
N ILE A 952 -6.39 27.04 6.20
CA ILE A 952 -5.92 25.65 6.33
C ILE A 952 -6.42 24.78 5.16
N SER A 953 -7.67 24.96 4.74
CA SER A 953 -8.26 24.26 3.58
C SER A 953 -7.57 24.63 2.27
N GLU A 954 -7.26 25.91 2.05
CA GLU A 954 -6.51 26.37 0.88
C GLU A 954 -5.04 25.91 0.91
N MET A 955 -4.42 25.84 2.09
CA MET A 955 -3.09 25.26 2.28
C MET A 955 -3.10 23.76 1.98
N GLU A 956 -4.09 22.99 2.45
CA GLU A 956 -4.27 21.57 2.13
C GLU A 956 -4.50 21.36 0.63
N ALA A 957 -5.36 22.17 0.00
CA ALA A 957 -5.56 22.13 -1.44
C ALA A 957 -4.24 22.38 -2.20
N LYS A 958 -3.40 23.30 -1.72
CA LYS A 958 -2.08 23.57 -2.30
C LYS A 958 -1.05 22.46 -2.06
N ILE A 959 -1.09 21.77 -0.91
CA ILE A 959 -0.28 20.56 -0.66
C ILE A 959 -0.64 19.43 -1.64
N ASN A 960 -1.94 19.27 -1.93
CA ASN A 960 -2.40 18.27 -2.90
C ASN A 960 -2.03 18.65 -4.35
N ASP A 961 -2.19 19.93 -4.73
CA ASP A 961 -1.80 20.48 -6.05
C ASP A 961 -0.29 20.34 -6.35
N LEU A 962 0.57 20.50 -5.33
CA LEU A 962 2.02 20.35 -5.45
C LEU A 962 2.51 18.90 -5.33
N GLY A 963 1.63 17.94 -5.07
CA GLY A 963 2.00 16.57 -4.72
C GLY A 963 2.46 16.47 -3.27
N PRO A 964 1.72 15.81 -2.36
CA PRO A 964 1.97 15.85 -0.91
C PRO A 964 3.43 15.57 -0.48
N SER A 965 4.08 14.57 -1.08
CA SER A 965 5.47 14.20 -0.75
C SER A 965 6.53 15.25 -1.13
N THR A 966 6.20 16.25 -1.98
CA THR A 966 7.12 17.37 -2.28
C THR A 966 7.14 18.42 -1.16
N VAL A 967 6.09 18.49 -0.34
CA VAL A 967 5.96 19.44 0.78
C VAL A 967 6.47 18.83 2.10
N SER A 968 6.28 17.53 2.31
CA SER A 968 6.76 16.84 3.51
C SER A 968 6.91 15.34 3.27
N LYS A 969 8.05 14.76 3.68
CA LYS A 969 8.28 13.30 3.63
C LYS A 969 7.27 12.51 4.45
N HIS A 970 6.78 13.08 5.55
CA HIS A 970 5.73 12.50 6.38
C HIS A 970 4.36 12.41 5.67
N LEU A 971 4.23 12.87 4.41
CA LEU A 971 3.04 12.66 3.56
C LEU A 971 3.15 11.42 2.66
N ALA A 972 4.07 10.49 2.94
CA ALA A 972 4.14 9.17 2.32
C ALA A 972 2.95 8.26 2.72
N ASN A 973 2.58 7.31 1.84
CA ASN A 973 1.52 6.35 2.13
C ASN A 973 2.00 5.27 3.15
N PRO A 974 1.41 5.17 4.36
CA PRO A 974 1.82 4.19 5.37
C PRO A 974 1.54 2.73 4.99
N GLU A 975 0.75 2.45 3.94
CA GLU A 975 0.61 1.08 3.38
C GLU A 975 1.82 0.64 2.54
N VAL A 976 2.69 1.59 2.14
CA VAL A 976 3.86 1.36 1.28
C VAL A 976 5.17 1.68 2.00
N MET A 977 5.20 2.80 2.74
CA MET A 977 6.37 3.24 3.50
C MET A 977 5.95 3.93 4.79
N ASN A 978 6.39 3.41 5.93
CA ASN A 978 6.25 4.08 7.21
C ASN A 978 7.39 5.09 7.36
N THR A 979 7.02 6.37 7.42
CA THR A 979 7.93 7.48 7.74
C THR A 979 7.66 7.90 9.18
N PHE A 980 8.69 7.95 10.02
CA PHE A 980 8.56 8.28 11.44
C PHE A 980 9.88 8.80 12.03
N ASP A 981 9.81 9.70 13.01
CA ASP A 981 10.99 10.29 13.66
C ASP A 981 11.25 9.59 15.01
N VAL A 982 12.46 9.08 15.27
CA VAL A 982 12.88 8.48 16.56
C VAL A 982 13.82 9.42 17.31
N SER A 983 13.51 9.79 18.55
CA SER A 983 14.33 10.74 19.34
C SER A 983 15.70 10.17 19.70
N ILE A 984 16.77 10.73 19.12
CA ILE A 984 18.17 10.30 19.36
C ILE A 984 18.53 10.47 20.84
N ARG A 985 18.08 11.57 21.45
CA ARG A 985 18.39 11.92 22.86
C ARG A 985 17.77 10.98 23.90
N ARG A 986 16.83 10.11 23.51
CA ARG A 986 16.20 9.14 24.42
C ARG A 986 16.58 7.68 24.13
N LEU A 987 17.31 7.40 23.06
CA LEU A 987 17.95 6.10 22.86
C LEU A 987 19.09 5.96 23.88
N SER A 988 19.20 4.78 24.51
CA SER A 988 20.28 4.46 25.46
C SER A 988 21.63 4.28 24.77
N ASN A 989 21.63 3.65 23.59
CA ASN A 989 22.80 3.46 22.73
C ASN A 989 22.43 3.95 21.31
N PRO A 990 22.40 5.27 21.04
CA PRO A 990 21.91 5.81 19.76
C PRO A 990 22.79 5.38 18.58
N THR A 991 24.11 5.24 18.77
CA THR A 991 25.04 4.76 17.75
C THR A 991 24.77 3.30 17.37
N ASP A 992 24.55 2.43 18.37
CA ASP A 992 24.22 1.02 18.12
C ASP A 992 22.83 0.89 17.50
N PHE A 993 21.85 1.70 17.93
CA PHE A 993 20.53 1.74 17.29
C PHE A 993 20.63 2.09 15.80
N LYS A 994 21.41 3.13 15.47
CA LYS A 994 21.68 3.54 14.09
C LYS A 994 22.36 2.41 13.31
N SER A 995 23.33 1.72 13.92
CA SER A 995 24.04 0.58 13.32
C SER A 995 23.12 -0.62 13.06
N GLU A 996 22.30 -1.03 14.03
CA GLU A 996 21.36 -2.15 13.86
C GLU A 996 20.21 -1.80 12.90
N MET A 997 19.70 -0.55 12.91
CA MET A 997 18.78 -0.06 11.88
C MET A 997 19.40 -0.16 10.48
N GLN A 998 20.66 0.27 10.31
CA GLN A 998 21.37 0.26 9.03
C GLN A 998 21.68 -1.16 8.50
N LYS A 999 21.52 -2.21 9.31
CA LYS A 999 21.59 -3.62 8.86
C LYS A 999 20.24 -4.14 8.33
N ARG A 1000 19.13 -3.43 8.53
CA ARG A 1000 17.79 -3.89 8.11
C ARG A 1000 17.62 -3.74 6.60
N THR A 1001 17.27 -4.84 5.94
CA THR A 1001 16.98 -4.85 4.49
C THR A 1001 15.77 -3.99 4.10
N GLU A 1002 14.91 -3.70 5.08
CA GLU A 1002 13.68 -2.93 4.97
C GLU A 1002 13.83 -1.42 5.11
N LEU A 1003 14.97 -0.95 5.62
CA LEU A 1003 15.25 0.47 5.75
C LEU A 1003 15.40 1.10 4.35
N HIS A 1004 14.57 2.09 4.04
CA HIS A 1004 14.73 2.94 2.85
C HIS A 1004 15.78 4.02 3.13
N GLN A 1005 15.59 4.77 4.22
CA GLN A 1005 16.44 5.90 4.57
C GLN A 1005 16.44 6.13 6.09
N LEU A 1006 17.60 6.53 6.63
CA LEU A 1006 17.75 7.03 8.00
C LEU A 1006 18.59 8.31 7.95
N LEU A 1007 17.96 9.45 8.21
CA LEU A 1007 18.65 10.76 8.33
C LEU A 1007 18.82 11.16 9.80
N ASP A 1008 19.72 12.11 10.05
CA ASP A 1008 20.06 12.63 11.38
C ASP A 1008 19.65 14.10 11.43
N GLU A 1009 18.39 14.36 11.79
CA GLU A 1009 17.74 15.64 11.56
C GLU A 1009 17.01 16.13 12.82
N ASN A 1010 17.21 17.39 13.20
CA ASN A 1010 16.51 18.06 14.31
C ASN A 1010 16.60 17.34 15.69
N GLY A 1011 17.58 16.44 15.87
CA GLY A 1011 17.74 15.63 17.09
C GLY A 1011 16.93 14.33 17.10
N ALA A 1012 16.35 13.94 15.97
CA ALA A 1012 15.72 12.66 15.72
C ALA A 1012 16.42 11.91 14.57
N TYR A 1013 16.36 10.58 14.59
CA TYR A 1013 16.55 9.79 13.40
C TYR A 1013 15.24 9.82 12.60
N HIS A 1014 15.26 10.44 11.42
CA HIS A 1014 14.15 10.37 10.48
C HIS A 1014 14.23 9.03 9.75
N ILE A 1015 13.29 8.13 9.99
CA ILE A 1015 13.34 6.73 9.54
C ILE A 1015 12.21 6.47 8.54
N GLU A 1016 12.59 5.96 7.38
CA GLU A 1016 11.70 5.51 6.31
C GLU A 1016 11.84 3.99 6.16
N ILE A 1017 10.81 3.20 6.47
CA ILE A 1017 10.80 1.73 6.31
C ILE A 1017 9.76 1.33 5.27
N ASN A 1018 10.18 0.65 4.20
CA ASN A 1018 9.26 0.11 3.19
C ASN A 1018 8.55 -1.15 3.72
N GLN A 1019 7.24 -1.25 3.53
CA GLN A 1019 6.36 -2.21 4.21
C GLN A 1019 6.32 -3.62 3.60
#